data_AF-A0A3D2TPE1-F1
#
_entry.id   AF-A0A3D2TPE1-F1
#
_cell.length_a   1.000
_cell.length_b   1.000
_cell.length_c   1.000
_cell.angle_alpha   90.00
_cell.angle_beta   90.00
_cell.angle_gamma   90.00
#
_symmetry.space_group_name_H-M   'P 1'
#
loop_
_entity.id
_entity.type
_entity.pdbx_description
1 polymer ?
#
loop_
_entity_poly.entity_id
_entity_poly.type
_entity_poly.pdbx_seq_one_letter_code
_entity_poly.pdbx_strand_id
1 'polypeptide(L)'
;MFNDKISVAKGFQTSVNIAYDLNNTDKISRFIPTMSSLEIIEDVLLSTAPNSTERARIFIGAYGRGKSHIILVLLSLLYKKDKSLFAALLEKMKICNPKLYDYTNEFIDSDRKFLPIVVGGSSASLTQSFLFALQKALDDENLSDIMPETHFMASVNAIESWKNDYPETYNKLLESLNEPIEQFILSLKEYNVEAYERFIELYPSLTSGSSFNPFLGFDVVELYEKVVDKLCEIGYDGVYIVYDEFSKYLESSIGNATISDIKLLQDFAEKCVRSGKKQMHLMLICHKDISNYIDNNLPKEKVDGWRGVSGRFKHTTLHNNFAQMYEVISAVIKKEPGFWKKFVSKHKLQFEDLKERYIANGLIDGKDIDGVNSAIYGCYPLHPVSTFILPRLSEKVAQNERTLFTFLSSQERHTLSSFLESADGEFPLLTPDYLYDYFEPLFRKEVYTSEIHKIYKLTSNILQKLDANSIHARIIKTISLIYIVEQYEKLPPVYDIIVDAFCESVKDTKEISNALEELINKDCIVYLKRSNNYLKLKESSGVDVPGEIEKRIESNKATLRVKDVFNNSSFDSYMYPTRYNDEHEITRYFDFLFIDSKEFWSTEDWSVKISDTLADGVIYAVIPENKEDIAKIEDKIISGIYEERVVFCLPKKFTDIEKVAFEYSAVCELKDLVVDDELLKDEYEIYIDDLEEVIGSFIFSYARPETDGADYYHVGKKVSIYRKAQMSALLSEICKKVYPHAPIINNESINKNILPTVAINSRAKLLKGLLSTELEPNLGLSGTGQDVSIMRSTLVQTGVIKNITEAPEIIIAPEDDNMKYMLHTIQSFFVDAGVNGEQNFDVLYERLTHPKYGIGLKIGVIPIYIAVVIHLNHSNLVIKKGNMEQKITADLLNGINENPGNYSVVLENWNEEKSLYLSQLEQLFEKHIHEQEKVYNSFAYIVSAMNRWYMSLPKYAKEMTKIYKGNENFKTISASHRKFVSSLKQLDINPREYLFEKVFVLFGFKEFSADVVDNITQTKKEYDSAIVALNKSLVSDVKIIFTPKSQEVRGSLTSIIQDWYSSLKDTTIQHLFANNENQILDLMKTITNDEITFIQRLAKAVTALRVEDWNEGTISTFIKDLIVFKEAIEDYDSQIIGETSAADSYKLITTDSEGREIVKTFNRSEYSTRAQLLYNEITNSIDEMGQSITEQEKRQILIEILETLC
;
A
#
# COMPACT_ATOMS: atom_id res chain seq x y z
N MET A 1 -17.67 9.78 65.52
CA MET A 1 -17.04 8.65 66.27
C MET A 1 -15.71 8.20 65.64
N PHE A 2 -15.50 8.43 64.34
CA PHE A 2 -14.30 8.02 63.60
C PHE A 2 -13.15 9.05 63.58
N ASN A 3 -13.44 10.34 63.81
CA ASN A 3 -12.41 11.38 63.94
C ASN A 3 -11.35 10.95 64.98
N ASP A 4 -10.10 10.96 64.54
CA ASP A 4 -8.88 10.56 65.26
C ASP A 4 -8.65 9.04 65.48
N LYS A 5 -9.59 8.16 65.11
CA LYS A 5 -9.47 6.70 65.30
C LYS A 5 -9.12 5.92 64.03
N ILE A 6 -9.55 6.41 62.88
CA ILE A 6 -9.09 5.98 61.56
C ILE A 6 -8.52 7.23 60.87
N SER A 7 -7.30 7.13 60.37
CA SER A 7 -6.59 8.25 59.74
C SER A 7 -5.80 7.78 58.53
N VAL A 8 -5.38 8.73 57.70
CA VAL A 8 -4.59 8.45 56.50
C VAL A 8 -3.14 8.87 56.69
N ALA A 9 -2.20 8.06 56.20
CA ALA A 9 -0.77 8.37 56.26
C ALA A 9 -0.41 9.63 55.45
N LYS A 10 -0.05 10.73 56.13
CA LYS A 10 0.25 12.04 55.52
C LYS A 10 1.51 12.12 54.64
N GLY A 11 2.35 11.09 54.64
CA GLY A 11 3.65 11.07 53.94
C GLY A 11 3.65 10.47 52.53
N PHE A 12 2.51 9.99 52.04
CA PHE A 12 2.43 9.20 50.80
C PHE A 12 2.31 10.07 49.52
N GLN A 13 2.31 11.40 49.64
CA GLN A 13 2.02 12.33 48.54
C GLN A 13 3.24 12.81 47.74
N THR A 14 4.47 12.50 48.15
CA THR A 14 5.65 13.13 47.54
C THR A 14 6.16 12.34 46.34
N SER A 15 6.20 12.98 45.17
CA SER A 15 6.96 12.49 44.02
C SER A 15 8.42 12.22 44.43
N VAL A 16 8.95 11.07 44.00
CA VAL A 16 10.35 10.71 44.22
C VAL A 16 11.16 11.11 43.00
N ASN A 17 12.23 11.88 43.22
CA ASN A 17 13.27 12.12 42.24
C ASN A 17 14.55 11.47 42.76
N ILE A 18 15.03 10.43 42.07
CA ILE A 18 16.13 9.60 42.56
C ILE A 18 17.39 10.44 42.84
N ALA A 19 17.72 11.39 41.96
CA ALA A 19 18.92 12.21 42.08
C ALA A 19 18.89 13.15 43.30
N TYR A 20 17.75 13.77 43.60
CA TYR A 20 17.63 14.68 44.74
C TYR A 20 17.35 13.95 46.06
N ASP A 21 16.68 12.79 46.00
CA ASP A 21 16.19 12.09 47.18
C ASP A 21 17.12 10.97 47.68
N LEU A 22 18.21 10.65 46.95
CA LEU A 22 19.16 9.59 47.32
C LEU A 22 19.67 9.70 48.77
N ASN A 23 19.81 10.94 49.25
CA ASN A 23 20.26 11.24 50.61
C ASN A 23 19.15 11.48 51.63
N ASN A 24 17.87 11.45 51.22
CA ASN A 24 16.71 11.73 52.06
C ASN A 24 16.27 10.48 52.86
N THR A 25 16.78 10.36 54.09
CA THR A 25 16.50 9.22 54.99
C THR A 25 15.02 9.06 55.34
N ASP A 26 14.24 10.14 55.37
CA ASP A 26 12.80 10.09 55.65
C ASP A 26 12.02 9.42 54.51
N LYS A 27 12.39 9.67 53.25
CA LYS A 27 11.75 9.02 52.09
C LYS A 27 12.10 7.55 51.98
N ILE A 28 13.33 7.18 52.33
CA ILE A 28 13.81 5.79 52.30
C ILE A 28 13.12 4.96 53.39
N SER A 29 13.12 5.45 54.64
CA SER A 29 12.54 4.73 55.79
C SER A 29 11.02 4.56 55.72
N ARG A 30 10.32 5.40 54.95
CA ARG A 30 8.86 5.35 54.74
C ARG A 30 8.44 4.47 53.56
N PHE A 31 9.37 3.78 52.91
CA PHE A 31 9.05 2.85 51.83
C PHE A 31 8.15 1.71 52.32
N ILE A 32 7.09 1.40 51.56
CA ILE A 32 6.18 0.29 51.85
C ILE A 32 6.53 -0.86 50.90
N PRO A 33 7.19 -1.93 51.39
CA PRO A 33 7.56 -3.06 50.55
C PRO A 33 6.33 -3.89 50.16
N THR A 34 6.16 -4.12 48.86
CA THR A 34 5.17 -5.04 48.27
C THR A 34 5.89 -6.30 47.78
N MET A 35 5.16 -7.37 47.47
CA MET A 35 5.78 -8.57 46.91
C MET A 35 6.52 -8.29 45.59
N SER A 36 5.94 -7.51 44.69
CA SER A 36 6.60 -7.12 43.43
C SER A 36 7.85 -6.27 43.66
N SER A 37 7.87 -5.41 44.69
CA SER A 37 9.10 -4.65 44.98
C SER A 37 10.19 -5.55 45.57
N LEU A 38 9.83 -6.58 46.34
CA LEU A 38 10.79 -7.59 46.82
C LEU A 38 11.41 -8.39 45.68
N GLU A 39 10.61 -8.83 44.70
CA GLU A 39 11.11 -9.57 43.52
C GLU A 39 12.12 -8.75 42.71
N ILE A 40 11.85 -7.46 42.51
CA ILE A 40 12.78 -6.54 41.81
C ILE A 40 14.05 -6.34 42.63
N ILE A 41 13.92 -6.13 43.94
CA ILE A 41 15.07 -5.93 44.84
C ILE A 41 15.92 -7.20 44.88
N GLU A 42 15.31 -8.39 44.94
CA GLU A 42 15.99 -9.69 44.87
C GLU A 42 16.77 -9.83 43.57
N ASP A 43 16.11 -9.63 42.43
CA ASP A 43 16.73 -9.83 41.12
C ASP A 43 17.92 -8.90 40.86
N VAL A 44 17.85 -7.66 41.37
CA VAL A 44 18.96 -6.71 41.29
C VAL A 44 20.05 -7.02 42.32
N LEU A 45 19.71 -7.42 43.54
CA LEU A 45 20.72 -7.80 44.55
C LEU A 45 21.54 -9.01 44.10
N LEU A 46 20.90 -9.98 43.46
CA LEU A 46 21.57 -11.15 42.88
C LEU A 46 22.49 -10.76 41.70
N SER A 47 22.19 -9.68 40.98
CA SER A 47 23.04 -9.17 39.89
C SER A 47 24.41 -8.67 40.36
N THR A 48 24.49 -8.26 41.64
CA THR A 48 25.74 -7.81 42.25
C THR A 48 26.73 -8.96 42.48
N ALA A 49 26.33 -10.22 42.32
CA ALA A 49 27.25 -11.33 42.46
C ALA A 49 28.42 -11.23 41.43
N PRO A 50 29.68 -11.51 41.81
CA PRO A 50 30.83 -11.35 40.92
C PRO A 50 30.78 -12.18 39.62
N ASN A 51 30.05 -13.29 39.64
CA ASN A 51 29.84 -14.21 38.51
C ASN A 51 28.56 -13.91 37.69
N SER A 52 27.76 -12.91 38.08
CA SER A 52 26.56 -12.54 37.34
C SER A 52 26.90 -11.72 36.10
N THR A 53 26.23 -12.04 34.99
CA THR A 53 26.33 -11.33 33.72
C THR A 53 25.13 -10.40 33.46
N GLU A 54 24.14 -10.37 34.36
CA GLU A 54 22.86 -9.67 34.16
C GLU A 54 22.86 -8.26 34.76
N ARG A 55 23.74 -7.39 34.24
CA ARG A 55 24.00 -6.05 34.80
C ARG A 55 23.49 -4.88 33.95
N ALA A 56 23.04 -5.16 32.72
CA ALA A 56 22.32 -4.20 31.87
C ALA A 56 20.81 -4.53 31.89
N ARG A 57 19.97 -3.60 32.36
CA ARG A 57 18.55 -3.85 32.68
C ARG A 57 17.65 -2.76 32.13
N ILE A 58 16.47 -3.14 31.65
CA ILE A 58 15.36 -2.23 31.37
C ILE A 58 14.27 -2.53 32.38
N PHE A 59 13.88 -1.52 33.17
CA PHE A 59 12.82 -1.63 34.14
C PHE A 59 11.53 -0.98 33.62
N ILE A 60 10.55 -1.81 33.27
CA ILE A 60 9.31 -1.42 32.60
C ILE A 60 8.16 -1.41 33.60
N GLY A 61 7.36 -0.35 33.59
CA GLY A 61 6.06 -0.32 34.28
C GLY A 61 5.33 0.99 34.03
N ALA A 62 4.02 1.07 34.27
CA ALA A 62 3.27 2.30 34.03
C ALA A 62 3.76 3.51 34.86
N TYR A 63 3.34 4.73 34.48
CA TYR A 63 3.62 5.94 35.28
C TYR A 63 3.03 5.79 36.70
N GLY A 64 3.72 6.36 37.68
CA GLY A 64 3.22 6.44 39.06
C GLY A 64 3.37 5.17 39.91
N ARG A 65 3.72 4.01 39.34
CA ARG A 65 3.83 2.69 40.00
C ARG A 65 4.96 2.52 41.04
N GLY A 66 5.47 3.61 41.62
CA GLY A 66 6.54 3.55 42.63
C GLY A 66 7.92 3.12 42.11
N LYS A 67 8.14 2.98 40.79
CA LYS A 67 9.43 2.55 40.20
C LYS A 67 10.63 3.32 40.76
N SER A 68 10.59 4.65 40.70
CA SER A 68 11.67 5.51 41.19
C SER A 68 11.87 5.41 42.71
N HIS A 69 10.81 5.09 43.48
CA HIS A 69 10.93 4.85 44.93
C HIS A 69 11.59 3.50 45.24
N ILE A 70 11.24 2.44 44.50
CA ILE A 70 11.90 1.13 44.60
C ILE A 70 13.40 1.28 44.28
N ILE A 71 13.72 1.95 43.18
CA ILE A 71 15.12 2.16 42.77
C ILE A 71 15.87 3.07 43.73
N LEU A 72 15.23 4.12 44.26
CA LEU A 72 15.81 4.96 45.32
C LEU A 72 16.24 4.12 46.54
N VAL A 73 15.34 3.27 47.04
CA VAL A 73 15.61 2.40 48.20
C VAL A 73 16.70 1.39 47.86
N LEU A 74 16.68 0.83 46.66
CA LEU A 74 17.70 -0.10 46.20
C LEU A 74 19.09 0.54 46.11
N LEU A 75 19.21 1.71 45.47
CA LEU A 75 20.48 2.43 45.38
C LEU A 75 21.00 2.81 46.77
N SER A 76 20.10 3.25 47.66
CA SER A 76 20.46 3.53 49.05
C SER A 76 20.93 2.30 49.79
N LEU A 77 20.32 1.12 49.55
CA LEU A 77 20.73 -0.14 50.14
C LEU A 77 22.12 -0.59 49.65
N LEU A 78 22.40 -0.41 48.35
CA LEU A 78 23.71 -0.72 47.75
C LEU A 78 24.83 0.26 48.17
N TYR A 79 24.46 1.48 48.55
CA TYR A 79 25.41 2.57 48.87
C TYR A 79 25.54 2.84 50.38
N LYS A 80 24.45 3.12 51.11
CA LYS A 80 24.49 3.58 52.52
C LYS A 80 24.61 2.48 53.56
N LYS A 81 24.02 1.30 53.28
CA LYS A 81 24.15 0.10 54.13
C LYS A 81 23.76 0.28 55.61
N ASP A 82 22.91 1.26 55.93
CA ASP A 82 22.39 1.45 57.29
C ASP A 82 21.11 0.63 57.50
N LYS A 83 21.18 -0.43 58.32
CA LYS A 83 20.04 -1.32 58.61
C LYS A 83 18.81 -0.58 59.14
N SER A 84 18.98 0.53 59.86
CA SER A 84 17.87 1.29 60.44
C SER A 84 16.97 1.93 59.37
N LEU A 85 17.53 2.27 58.20
CA LEU A 85 16.80 2.85 57.08
C LEU A 85 15.90 1.84 56.37
N PHE A 86 16.19 0.54 56.50
CA PHE A 86 15.50 -0.54 55.76
C PHE A 86 14.67 -1.46 56.66
N ALA A 87 14.36 -1.04 57.90
CA ALA A 87 13.67 -1.88 58.87
C ALA A 87 12.37 -2.51 58.32
N ALA A 88 11.51 -1.71 57.67
CA ALA A 88 10.25 -2.20 57.09
C ALA A 88 10.49 -3.21 55.95
N LEU A 89 11.48 -2.96 55.10
CA LEU A 89 11.88 -3.85 54.00
C LEU A 89 12.39 -5.19 54.55
N LEU A 90 13.29 -5.14 55.54
CA LEU A 90 13.88 -6.31 56.18
C LEU A 90 12.85 -7.14 56.95
N GLU A 91 11.89 -6.51 57.64
CA GLU A 91 10.80 -7.23 58.30
C GLU A 91 9.92 -7.96 57.28
N LYS A 92 9.55 -7.32 56.16
CA LYS A 92 8.76 -7.96 55.10
C LYS A 92 9.55 -9.10 54.44
N MET A 93 10.84 -8.91 54.13
CA MET A 93 11.72 -9.97 53.62
C MET A 93 11.77 -11.16 54.58
N LYS A 94 11.91 -10.93 55.89
CA LYS A 94 11.97 -11.99 56.89
C LYS A 94 10.70 -12.84 56.93
N ILE A 95 9.54 -12.23 56.71
CA ILE A 95 8.24 -12.93 56.69
C ILE A 95 8.06 -13.69 55.36
N CYS A 96 8.39 -13.06 54.23
CA CYS A 96 8.00 -13.56 52.91
C CYS A 96 9.10 -14.38 52.19
N ASN A 97 10.38 -14.03 52.36
CA ASN A 97 11.52 -14.70 51.74
C ASN A 97 12.76 -14.68 52.67
N PRO A 98 12.86 -15.64 53.61
CA PRO A 98 13.97 -15.70 54.58
C PRO A 98 15.37 -15.77 53.95
N LYS A 99 15.51 -16.39 52.77
CA LYS A 99 16.81 -16.49 52.07
C LYS A 99 17.29 -15.13 51.56
N LEU A 100 16.37 -14.34 51.00
CA LEU A 100 16.65 -12.97 50.57
C LEU A 100 17.00 -12.08 51.77
N TYR A 101 16.32 -12.26 52.90
CA TYR A 101 16.66 -11.57 54.14
C TYR A 101 18.10 -11.86 54.58
N ASP A 102 18.51 -13.13 54.59
CA ASP A 102 19.87 -13.52 54.99
C ASP A 102 20.92 -12.92 54.03
N TYR A 103 20.72 -13.03 52.72
CA TYR A 103 21.62 -12.47 51.71
C TYR A 103 21.71 -10.94 51.79
N THR A 104 20.59 -10.26 52.01
CA THR A 104 20.55 -8.80 52.14
C THR A 104 21.29 -8.34 53.40
N ASN A 105 21.15 -9.07 54.52
CA ASN A 105 21.93 -8.76 55.73
C ASN A 105 23.41 -9.00 55.53
N GLU A 106 23.81 -10.11 54.89
CA GLU A 106 25.21 -10.39 54.55
C GLU A 106 25.80 -9.29 53.66
N PHE A 107 25.04 -8.83 52.66
CA PHE A 107 25.46 -7.71 51.83
C PHE A 107 25.65 -6.42 52.65
N ILE A 108 24.67 -6.06 53.49
CA ILE A 108 24.73 -4.87 54.35
C ILE A 108 25.91 -4.95 55.34
N ASP A 109 26.22 -6.13 55.88
CA ASP A 109 27.29 -6.33 56.87
C ASP A 109 28.69 -6.46 56.22
N SER A 110 28.78 -6.65 54.91
CA SER A 110 30.05 -6.73 54.19
C SER A 110 30.74 -5.36 53.99
N ASP A 111 31.94 -5.32 53.41
CA ASP A 111 32.57 -4.06 52.97
C ASP A 111 32.12 -3.61 51.56
N ARG A 112 31.23 -4.38 50.91
CA ARG A 112 30.88 -4.16 49.51
C ARG A 112 30.05 -2.89 49.30
N LYS A 113 30.41 -2.01 48.37
CA LYS A 113 29.70 -0.74 48.15
C LYS A 113 29.76 -0.30 46.69
N PHE A 114 28.66 0.21 46.15
CA PHE A 114 28.58 0.74 44.78
C PHE A 114 28.31 2.23 44.79
N LEU A 115 28.95 2.98 43.89
CA LEU A 115 28.65 4.40 43.70
C LEU A 115 27.40 4.55 42.81
N PRO A 116 26.29 5.13 43.32
CA PRO A 116 25.10 5.39 42.52
C PRO A 116 25.30 6.59 41.59
N ILE A 117 25.02 6.41 40.31
CA ILE A 117 25.08 7.47 39.29
C ILE A 117 23.69 7.61 38.68
N VAL A 118 23.07 8.78 38.84
CA VAL A 118 21.70 9.03 38.34
C VAL A 118 21.75 9.98 37.15
N VAL A 119 21.36 9.47 35.98
CA VAL A 119 21.23 10.23 34.75
C VAL A 119 19.84 10.85 34.70
N GLY A 120 19.77 12.18 34.63
CA GLY A 120 18.53 12.96 34.58
C GLY A 120 18.16 13.42 33.17
N GLY A 121 16.86 13.54 32.90
CA GLY A 121 16.33 13.94 31.58
C GLY A 121 16.40 15.45 31.31
N SER A 122 17.29 15.87 30.42
CA SER A 122 17.15 17.10 29.63
C SER A 122 17.51 16.81 28.17
N SER A 123 16.98 17.59 27.23
CA SER A 123 17.02 17.36 25.77
C SER A 123 18.40 17.49 25.10
N ALA A 124 19.47 17.28 25.86
CA ALA A 124 20.84 17.27 25.40
C ALA A 124 21.24 15.87 24.86
N SER A 125 22.35 15.78 24.13
CA SER A 125 22.88 14.52 23.61
C SER A 125 23.03 13.47 24.72
N LEU A 126 22.77 12.19 24.41
CA LEU A 126 22.86 11.08 25.37
C LEU A 126 24.24 11.05 26.04
N THR A 127 25.29 11.22 25.24
CA THR A 127 26.70 11.36 25.67
C THR A 127 26.87 12.40 26.78
N GLN A 128 26.29 13.59 26.61
CA GLN A 128 26.41 14.68 27.58
C GLN A 128 25.70 14.37 28.90
N SER A 129 24.53 13.73 28.83
CA SER A 129 23.75 13.35 30.00
C SER A 129 24.50 12.35 30.88
N PHE A 130 25.14 11.34 30.27
CA PHE A 130 25.98 10.36 30.99
C PHE A 130 27.24 10.98 31.58
N LEU A 131 27.92 11.89 30.85
CA LEU A 131 29.12 12.55 31.36
C LEU A 131 28.82 13.47 32.56
N PHE A 132 27.78 14.29 32.44
CA PHE A 132 27.36 15.19 33.51
C PHE A 132 26.96 14.42 34.77
N ALA A 133 26.23 13.31 34.62
CA ALA A 133 25.85 12.46 35.74
C ALA A 133 27.06 11.84 36.46
N LEU A 134 28.07 11.39 35.71
CA LEU A 134 29.32 10.85 36.27
C LEU A 134 30.08 11.92 37.05
N GLN A 135 30.29 13.09 36.44
CA GLN A 135 31.00 14.20 37.07
C GLN A 135 30.31 14.61 38.37
N LYS A 136 28.99 14.82 38.32
CA LYS A 136 28.20 15.19 39.49
C LYS A 136 28.29 14.16 40.60
N ALA A 137 28.20 12.86 40.29
CA ALA A 137 28.28 11.80 41.29
C ALA A 137 29.67 11.73 41.95
N LEU A 138 30.74 12.00 41.21
CA LEU A 138 32.09 12.10 41.77
C LEU A 138 32.24 13.35 42.64
N ASP A 139 31.75 14.50 42.19
CA ASP A 139 31.80 15.78 42.92
C ASP A 139 31.02 15.71 44.24
N ASP A 140 29.82 15.14 44.22
CA ASP A 140 28.97 14.96 45.42
C ASP A 140 29.67 14.11 46.51
N GLU A 141 30.60 13.24 46.12
CA GLU A 141 31.39 12.37 47.02
C GLU A 141 32.81 12.89 47.29
N ASN A 142 33.17 14.08 46.78
CA ASN A 142 34.53 14.65 46.83
C ASN A 142 35.60 13.76 46.16
N LEU A 143 35.26 13.12 45.04
CA LEU A 143 36.11 12.20 44.25
C LEU A 143 36.50 12.77 42.88
N SER A 144 36.47 14.10 42.71
CA SER A 144 36.73 14.77 41.43
C SER A 144 38.10 14.45 40.83
N ASP A 145 39.11 14.17 41.66
CA ASP A 145 40.49 13.81 41.26
C ASP A 145 40.57 12.47 40.49
N ILE A 146 39.51 11.66 40.54
CA ILE A 146 39.43 10.38 39.83
C ILE A 146 39.18 10.59 38.33
N MET A 147 38.50 11.69 37.98
CA MET A 147 38.16 12.03 36.59
C MET A 147 39.45 12.28 35.76
N PRO A 148 39.64 11.64 34.59
CA PRO A 148 40.78 11.92 33.72
C PRO A 148 40.84 13.39 33.28
N GLU A 149 42.04 13.99 33.22
CA GLU A 149 42.28 15.39 32.85
C GLU A 149 42.08 15.63 31.33
N THR A 150 40.85 15.84 30.90
CA THR A 150 40.48 15.85 29.47
C THR A 150 40.35 17.25 28.85
N HIS A 151 40.11 18.29 29.66
CA HIS A 151 39.77 19.63 29.15
C HIS A 151 40.94 20.36 28.46
N PHE A 152 42.08 20.44 29.14
CA PHE A 152 43.27 21.14 28.65
C PHE A 152 43.91 20.42 27.47
N MET A 153 43.97 19.09 27.54
CA MET A 153 44.49 18.25 26.45
C MET A 153 43.62 18.33 25.20
N ALA A 154 42.30 18.42 25.33
CA ALA A 154 41.41 18.64 24.20
C ALA A 154 41.65 19.99 23.51
N SER A 155 41.94 21.05 24.27
CA SER A 155 42.28 22.37 23.72
C SER A 155 43.59 22.32 22.93
N VAL A 156 44.60 21.63 23.45
CA VAL A 156 45.88 21.42 22.75
C VAL A 156 45.68 20.65 21.45
N ASN A 157 44.93 19.54 21.49
CA ASN A 157 44.64 18.73 20.30
C ASN A 157 43.87 19.51 19.23
N ALA A 158 42.92 20.37 19.63
CA ALA A 158 42.19 21.23 18.71
C ALA A 158 43.13 22.22 18.01
N ILE A 159 44.07 22.83 18.74
CA ILE A 159 45.08 23.74 18.16
C ILE A 159 46.00 22.99 17.19
N GLU A 160 46.42 21.76 17.52
CA GLU A 160 47.24 20.93 16.63
C GLU A 160 46.49 20.52 15.36
N SER A 161 45.20 20.16 15.45
CA SER A 161 44.38 19.88 14.27
C SER A 161 44.21 21.11 13.40
N TRP A 162 44.00 22.30 13.97
CA TRP A 162 43.95 23.52 13.16
C TRP A 162 45.26 23.80 12.44
N LYS A 163 46.40 23.53 13.07
CA LYS A 163 47.71 23.70 12.45
C LYS A 163 47.91 22.81 11.21
N ASN A 164 47.41 21.57 11.28
CA ASN A 164 47.63 20.57 10.23
C ASN A 164 46.55 20.62 9.14
N ASP A 165 45.28 20.76 9.53
CA ASP A 165 44.13 20.54 8.66
C ASP A 165 43.36 21.83 8.32
N TYR A 166 43.49 22.89 9.14
CA TYR A 166 42.76 24.15 8.97
C TYR A 166 43.65 25.41 9.14
N PRO A 167 44.60 25.66 8.21
CA PRO A 167 45.64 26.69 8.39
C PRO A 167 45.11 28.11 8.54
N GLU A 168 43.96 28.43 7.92
CA GLU A 168 43.31 29.74 8.06
C GLU A 168 42.80 29.98 9.49
N THR A 169 42.23 28.96 10.13
CA THR A 169 41.76 29.03 11.52
C THR A 169 42.94 29.15 12.47
N TYR A 170 44.02 28.41 12.22
CA TYR A 170 45.26 28.50 12.98
C TYR A 170 45.90 29.90 12.88
N ASN A 171 45.95 30.50 11.68
CA ASN A 171 46.48 31.85 11.51
C ASN A 171 45.63 32.91 12.21
N LYS A 172 44.29 32.80 12.20
CA LYS A 172 43.42 33.69 12.97
C LYS A 172 43.62 33.55 14.48
N LEU A 173 43.91 32.34 14.97
CA LEU A 173 44.29 32.12 16.37
C LEU A 173 45.60 32.86 16.68
N LEU A 174 46.61 32.77 15.80
CA LEU A 174 47.89 33.50 15.97
C LEU A 174 47.69 35.02 16.03
N GLU A 175 46.83 35.58 15.18
CA GLU A 175 46.51 37.01 15.18
C GLU A 175 45.75 37.47 16.43
N SER A 176 45.02 36.56 17.08
CA SER A 176 44.18 36.85 18.24
C SER A 176 44.91 36.65 19.58
N LEU A 177 46.12 36.08 19.55
CA LEU A 177 46.95 35.86 20.74
C LEU A 177 47.96 37.00 20.92
N ASN A 178 48.11 37.47 22.15
CA ASN A 178 49.09 38.50 22.52
C ASN A 178 50.43 37.90 22.99
N GLU A 179 50.62 36.60 22.82
CA GLU A 179 51.83 35.86 23.21
C GLU A 179 52.17 34.78 22.15
N PRO A 180 53.41 34.26 22.12
CA PRO A 180 53.79 33.19 21.22
C PRO A 180 52.92 31.94 21.41
N ILE A 181 52.49 31.32 20.31
CA ILE A 181 51.62 30.13 20.35
C ILE A 181 52.27 28.95 21.08
N GLU A 182 53.60 28.80 20.99
CA GLU A 182 54.31 27.76 21.71
C GLU A 182 54.20 27.94 23.22
N GLN A 183 54.17 29.19 23.69
CA GLN A 183 54.01 29.53 25.12
C GLN A 183 52.57 29.34 25.58
N PHE A 184 51.59 29.67 24.74
CA PHE A 184 50.17 29.42 25.02
C PHE A 184 49.85 27.91 25.08
N ILE A 185 50.40 27.11 24.15
CA ILE A 185 50.28 25.64 24.16
C ILE A 185 50.96 25.04 25.40
N LEU A 186 52.14 25.55 25.79
CA LEU A 186 52.83 25.08 26.99
C LEU A 186 52.01 25.36 28.26
N SER A 187 51.44 26.57 28.38
CA SER A 187 50.55 26.95 29.47
C SER A 187 49.31 26.05 29.55
N LEU A 188 48.71 25.67 28.41
CA LEU A 188 47.62 24.70 28.36
C LEU A 188 48.07 23.29 28.81
N LYS A 189 49.27 22.84 28.39
CA LYS A 189 49.84 21.55 28.81
C LYS A 189 50.20 21.50 30.30
N GLU A 190 50.47 22.64 30.92
CA GLU A 190 50.73 22.79 32.36
C GLU A 190 49.46 23.10 33.18
N TYR A 191 48.27 22.86 32.61
CA TYR A 191 46.96 23.00 33.28
C TYR A 191 46.67 24.42 33.79
N ASN A 192 47.16 25.44 33.08
CA ASN A 192 46.90 26.84 33.42
C ASN A 192 45.45 27.23 33.08
N VAL A 193 44.65 27.49 34.12
CA VAL A 193 43.22 27.81 34.02
C VAL A 193 42.96 29.08 33.19
N GLU A 194 43.75 30.14 33.37
CA GLU A 194 43.59 31.39 32.62
C GLU A 194 43.83 31.18 31.12
N ALA A 195 44.79 30.32 30.76
CA ALA A 195 45.04 29.97 29.36
C ALA A 195 43.86 29.20 28.74
N TYR A 196 43.22 28.31 29.51
CA TYR A 196 42.06 27.53 29.04
C TYR A 196 40.79 28.36 28.90
N GLU A 197 40.49 29.26 29.86
CA GLU A 197 39.37 30.19 29.74
C GLU A 197 39.53 31.09 28.50
N ARG A 198 40.75 31.58 28.27
CA ARG A 198 41.08 32.36 27.07
C ARG A 198 40.92 31.55 25.78
N PHE A 199 41.26 30.26 25.79
CA PHE A 199 41.01 29.38 24.66
C PHE A 199 39.49 29.23 24.38
N ILE A 200 38.67 29.04 25.42
CA ILE A 200 37.21 28.94 25.28
C ILE A 200 36.60 30.24 24.74
N GLU A 201 37.05 31.40 25.20
CA GLU A 201 36.56 32.70 24.70
C GLU A 201 36.86 32.91 23.21
N LEU A 202 38.05 32.50 22.77
CA LEU A 202 38.47 32.66 21.37
C LEU A 202 37.78 31.65 20.45
N TYR A 203 37.47 30.45 20.93
CA TYR A 203 37.02 29.33 20.10
C TYR A 203 35.80 29.64 19.19
N PRO A 204 34.70 30.28 19.65
CA PRO A 204 33.57 30.60 18.77
C PRO A 204 33.91 31.57 17.66
N SER A 205 34.77 32.55 17.93
CA SER A 205 35.22 33.52 16.91
C SER A 205 36.06 32.86 15.81
N LEU A 206 36.74 31.76 16.14
CA LEU A 206 37.58 30.98 15.23
C LEU A 206 36.77 29.92 14.45
N THR A 207 35.59 29.53 14.94
CA THR A 207 34.80 28.39 14.43
C THR A 207 33.36 28.76 14.06
N SER A 208 33.16 29.97 13.50
CA SER A 208 31.86 30.44 13.00
C SER A 208 30.72 30.37 14.04
N GLY A 209 31.03 30.60 15.32
CA GLY A 209 30.08 30.62 16.42
C GLY A 209 29.85 29.27 17.12
N SER A 210 30.63 28.23 16.82
CA SER A 210 30.50 26.94 17.52
C SER A 210 31.08 26.99 18.95
N SER A 211 30.49 26.26 19.89
CA SER A 211 31.01 26.12 21.25
C SER A 211 32.08 25.03 21.31
N PHE A 212 33.15 25.27 22.07
CA PHE A 212 34.17 24.25 22.29
C PHE A 212 33.61 23.12 23.16
N ASN A 213 33.63 21.89 22.64
CA ASN A 213 33.33 20.71 23.44
C ASN A 213 34.63 19.93 23.73
N PRO A 214 35.17 20.01 24.96
CA PRO A 214 36.42 19.36 25.34
C PRO A 214 36.36 17.82 25.34
N PHE A 215 35.17 17.24 25.12
CA PHE A 215 34.98 15.79 25.07
C PHE A 215 34.60 15.28 23.68
N LEU A 216 34.62 16.14 22.66
CA LEU A 216 34.38 15.73 21.27
C LEU A 216 35.51 14.76 20.85
N GLY A 217 35.23 13.45 20.86
CA GLY A 217 36.19 12.39 20.54
C GLY A 217 36.53 11.41 21.67
N PHE A 218 35.97 11.56 22.87
CA PHE A 218 36.12 10.56 23.95
C PHE A 218 35.00 9.51 23.91
N ASP A 219 35.37 8.23 24.03
CA ASP A 219 34.43 7.14 24.28
C ASP A 219 33.98 7.20 25.75
N VAL A 220 32.71 7.53 25.97
CA VAL A 220 32.12 7.66 27.32
C VAL A 220 32.15 6.34 28.08
N VAL A 221 32.03 5.19 27.38
CA VAL A 221 32.01 3.89 28.04
C VAL A 221 33.40 3.55 28.59
N GLU A 222 34.45 3.83 27.83
CA GLU A 222 35.84 3.67 28.30
C GLU A 222 36.17 4.61 29.46
N LEU A 223 35.62 5.81 29.46
CA LEU A 223 35.80 6.75 30.57
C LEU A 223 35.18 6.21 31.86
N TYR A 224 33.95 5.70 31.80
CA TYR A 224 33.30 5.06 32.95
C TYR A 224 34.12 3.86 33.46
N GLU A 225 34.68 3.05 32.56
CA GLU A 225 35.55 1.92 32.91
C GLU A 225 36.82 2.39 33.65
N LYS A 226 37.49 3.43 33.16
CA LYS A 226 38.67 4.02 33.82
C LYS A 226 38.35 4.60 35.20
N VAL A 227 37.18 5.20 35.37
CA VAL A 227 36.72 5.70 36.67
C VAL A 227 36.43 4.55 37.61
N VAL A 228 35.74 3.50 37.14
CA VAL A 228 35.48 2.29 37.93
C VAL A 228 36.78 1.63 38.39
N ASP A 229 37.78 1.55 37.52
CA ASP A 229 39.11 1.02 37.85
C ASP A 229 39.72 1.72 39.07
N LYS A 230 39.71 3.06 39.07
CA LYS A 230 40.21 3.88 40.18
C LYS A 230 39.30 3.83 41.42
N LEU A 231 37.97 3.78 41.24
CA LEU A 231 37.01 3.63 42.35
C LEU A 231 37.24 2.32 43.12
N CYS A 232 37.61 1.25 42.41
CA CYS A 232 37.97 -0.02 43.04
C CYS A 232 39.22 0.05 43.91
N GLU A 233 40.16 0.95 43.63
CA GLU A 233 41.36 1.15 44.45
C GLU A 233 41.04 1.81 45.80
N ILE A 234 39.95 2.58 45.88
CA ILE A 234 39.52 3.30 47.09
C ILE A 234 38.35 2.64 47.82
N GLY A 235 38.02 1.38 47.49
CA GLY A 235 37.09 0.54 48.26
C GLY A 235 35.66 0.41 47.72
N TYR A 236 35.38 0.83 46.48
CA TYR A 236 34.10 0.55 45.81
C TYR A 236 34.17 -0.72 44.95
N ASP A 237 33.12 -1.52 44.87
CA ASP A 237 33.03 -2.65 43.93
C ASP A 237 32.70 -2.22 42.49
N GLY A 238 32.35 -0.95 42.32
CA GLY A 238 32.07 -0.32 41.04
C GLY A 238 30.94 0.69 41.09
N VAL A 239 30.22 0.84 39.99
CA VAL A 239 29.15 1.85 39.82
C VAL A 239 27.80 1.22 39.50
N TYR A 240 26.74 1.85 39.98
CA TYR A 240 25.37 1.50 39.61
C TYR A 240 24.68 2.71 38.96
N ILE A 241 24.49 2.62 37.65
CA ILE A 241 24.00 3.72 36.82
C ILE A 241 22.50 3.55 36.58
N VAL A 242 21.72 4.59 36.85
CA VAL A 242 20.27 4.61 36.62
C VAL A 242 19.93 5.78 35.72
N TYR A 243 19.29 5.48 34.59
CA TYR A 243 18.64 6.48 33.75
C TYR A 243 17.16 6.51 34.13
N ASP A 244 16.78 7.52 34.93
CA ASP A 244 15.39 7.75 35.29
C ASP A 244 14.64 8.43 34.14
N GLU A 245 13.38 8.05 33.93
CA GLU A 245 12.54 8.55 32.82
C GLU A 245 13.12 8.37 31.40
N PHE A 246 13.83 7.27 31.13
CA PHE A 246 14.39 6.98 29.79
C PHE A 246 13.32 7.00 28.68
N SER A 247 12.07 6.70 29.00
CA SER A 247 10.94 6.84 28.06
C SER A 247 10.81 8.24 27.46
N LYS A 248 11.08 9.31 28.23
CA LYS A 248 10.96 10.67 27.70
C LYS A 248 11.97 10.93 26.60
N TYR A 249 13.18 10.38 26.73
CA TYR A 249 14.19 10.41 25.68
C TYR A 249 13.73 9.64 24.44
N LEU A 250 13.14 8.46 24.60
CA LEU A 250 12.56 7.70 23.49
C LEU A 250 11.43 8.49 22.81
N GLU A 251 10.49 9.07 23.56
CA GLU A 251 9.37 9.85 23.01
C GLU A 251 9.83 11.11 22.26
N SER A 252 10.80 11.86 22.79
CA SER A 252 11.25 13.12 22.17
C SER A 252 12.27 12.93 21.05
N SER A 253 13.01 11.82 21.05
CA SER A 253 14.27 11.73 20.30
C SER A 253 14.46 10.43 19.52
N ILE A 254 13.54 9.45 19.55
CA ILE A 254 13.74 8.18 18.82
C ILE A 254 13.89 8.35 17.30
N GLY A 255 13.20 9.31 16.69
CA GLY A 255 13.33 9.65 15.27
C GLY A 255 14.61 10.41 14.92
N ASN A 256 15.05 11.29 15.83
CA ASN A 256 16.22 12.16 15.65
C ASN A 256 17.50 11.57 16.25
N ALA A 257 17.43 10.42 16.93
CA ALA A 257 18.56 9.76 17.58
C ALA A 257 19.65 9.46 16.54
N THR A 258 20.89 9.76 16.90
CA THR A 258 22.04 9.50 16.04
C THR A 258 22.43 8.03 16.13
N ILE A 259 23.10 7.51 15.09
CA ILE A 259 23.65 6.14 15.11
C ILE A 259 24.63 5.97 16.28
N SER A 260 25.34 7.04 16.65
CA SER A 260 26.22 7.08 17.82
C SER A 260 25.49 6.89 19.14
N ASP A 261 24.28 7.43 19.32
CA ASP A 261 23.51 7.26 20.57
C ASP A 261 23.08 5.80 20.76
N ILE A 262 22.64 5.15 19.68
CA ILE A 262 22.27 3.73 19.68
C ILE A 262 23.51 2.87 20.00
N LYS A 263 24.65 3.18 19.36
CA LYS A 263 25.91 2.47 19.60
C LYS A 263 26.39 2.62 21.05
N LEU A 264 26.32 3.84 21.61
CA LEU A 264 26.69 4.11 23.01
C LEU A 264 25.98 3.15 23.99
N LEU A 265 24.66 2.98 23.85
CA LEU A 265 23.88 2.08 24.71
C LEU A 265 24.23 0.60 24.51
N GLN A 266 24.53 0.19 23.27
CA GLN A 266 24.98 -1.19 22.99
C GLN A 266 26.33 -1.46 23.64
N ASP A 267 27.28 -0.54 23.49
CA ASP A 267 28.63 -0.64 24.04
C ASP A 267 28.60 -0.64 25.58
N PHE A 268 27.76 0.23 26.19
CA PHE A 268 27.52 0.21 27.64
C PHE A 268 26.97 -1.12 28.13
N ALA A 269 25.98 -1.69 27.44
CA ALA A 269 25.39 -2.97 27.83
C ALA A 269 26.42 -4.11 27.78
N GLU A 270 27.22 -4.15 26.71
CA GLU A 270 28.28 -5.15 26.54
C GLU A 270 29.36 -5.02 27.62
N LYS A 271 29.74 -3.79 27.99
CA LYS A 271 30.69 -3.53 29.08
C LYS A 271 30.11 -3.91 30.44
N CYS A 272 28.84 -3.64 30.70
CA CYS A 272 28.17 -4.09 31.93
C CYS A 272 28.22 -5.62 32.07
N VAL A 273 27.93 -6.35 30.99
CA VAL A 273 27.97 -7.83 30.96
C VAL A 273 29.37 -8.38 31.23
N ARG A 274 30.43 -7.71 30.74
CA ARG A 274 31.82 -8.16 30.86
C ARG A 274 32.57 -7.60 32.08
N SER A 275 31.93 -6.76 32.89
CA SER A 275 32.58 -5.99 33.96
C SER A 275 33.16 -6.83 35.12
N GLY A 276 32.79 -8.11 35.26
CA GLY A 276 33.44 -9.06 36.17
C GLY A 276 33.49 -8.59 37.63
N LYS A 277 34.68 -8.40 38.21
CA LYS A 277 34.83 -7.89 39.59
C LYS A 277 34.75 -6.36 39.71
N LYS A 278 34.98 -5.63 38.62
CA LYS A 278 34.98 -4.16 38.57
C LYS A 278 33.65 -3.70 38.00
N GLN A 279 32.59 -3.79 38.80
CA GLN A 279 31.25 -3.94 38.26
C GLN A 279 30.70 -2.63 37.68
N MET A 280 30.11 -2.75 36.50
CA MET A 280 29.31 -1.71 35.89
C MET A 280 27.88 -2.22 35.74
N HIS A 281 26.93 -1.47 36.29
CA HIS A 281 25.51 -1.74 36.15
C HIS A 281 24.82 -0.57 35.47
N LEU A 282 23.90 -0.86 34.56
CA LEU A 282 23.07 0.14 33.89
C LEU A 282 21.60 -0.27 33.93
N MET A 283 20.75 0.59 34.48
CA MET A 283 19.31 0.41 34.51
C MET A 283 18.60 1.56 33.78
N LEU A 284 17.82 1.23 32.76
CA LEU A 284 16.97 2.17 32.01
C LEU A 284 15.52 2.04 32.48
N ILE A 285 14.90 3.12 32.95
CA ILE A 285 13.52 3.08 33.47
C ILE A 285 12.52 3.52 32.38
N CYS A 286 11.61 2.62 31.99
CA CYS A 286 10.66 2.81 30.90
C CYS A 286 9.17 2.67 31.31
N HIS A 287 8.24 3.27 30.53
CA HIS A 287 6.80 3.08 30.70
C HIS A 287 6.25 1.88 29.93
N LYS A 288 6.83 1.64 28.75
CA LYS A 288 6.52 0.52 27.87
C LYS A 288 7.83 -0.09 27.40
N ASP A 289 7.75 -1.25 26.76
CA ASP A 289 8.90 -1.83 26.06
C ASP A 289 9.45 -0.85 25.01
N ILE A 290 10.76 -0.84 24.79
CA ILE A 290 11.41 -0.02 23.74
C ILE A 290 10.76 -0.27 22.38
N SER A 291 10.35 -1.51 22.09
CA SER A 291 9.70 -1.93 20.85
C SER A 291 8.39 -1.19 20.58
N ASN A 292 7.68 -0.76 21.63
CA ASN A 292 6.41 -0.02 21.52
C ASN A 292 6.62 1.46 21.17
N TYR A 293 7.85 1.95 21.24
CA TYR A 293 8.21 3.31 20.80
C TYR A 293 8.72 3.33 19.35
N ILE A 294 9.01 2.16 18.76
CA ILE A 294 9.50 2.03 17.39
C ILE A 294 8.30 2.13 16.42
N ASP A 295 8.11 3.30 15.81
CA ASP A 295 7.08 3.53 14.80
C ASP A 295 7.48 2.95 13.43
N ASN A 296 6.48 2.56 12.61
CA ASN A 296 6.65 2.02 11.26
C ASN A 296 7.26 3.05 10.28
N ASN A 297 7.32 4.33 10.65
CA ASN A 297 7.88 5.42 9.85
C ASN A 297 9.41 5.61 10.04
N LEU A 298 10.06 4.84 10.91
CA LEU A 298 11.50 4.93 11.14
C LEU A 298 12.30 4.17 10.06
N PRO A 299 13.47 4.68 9.62
CA PRO A 299 14.36 3.94 8.72
C PRO A 299 14.77 2.58 9.32
N LYS A 300 14.84 1.55 8.48
CA LYS A 300 15.14 0.16 8.88
C LYS A 300 16.41 0.04 9.73
N GLU A 301 17.47 0.78 9.40
CA GLU A 301 18.72 0.79 10.16
C GLU A 301 18.54 1.24 11.63
N LYS A 302 17.68 2.23 11.88
CA LYS A 302 17.37 2.69 13.26
C LYS A 302 16.47 1.70 13.99
N VAL A 303 15.51 1.09 13.29
CA VAL A 303 14.65 0.02 13.83
C VAL A 303 15.50 -1.15 14.31
N ASP A 304 16.41 -1.63 13.47
CA ASP A 304 17.31 -2.73 13.78
C ASP A 304 18.30 -2.35 14.90
N GLY A 305 18.78 -1.10 14.90
CA GLY A 305 19.63 -0.54 15.97
C GLY A 305 18.96 -0.56 17.35
N TRP A 306 17.72 -0.06 17.46
CA TRP A 306 16.95 -0.04 18.72
C TRP A 306 16.53 -1.44 19.19
N ARG A 307 16.20 -2.35 18.26
CA ARG A 307 16.00 -3.77 18.57
C ARG A 307 17.28 -4.41 19.11
N GLY A 308 18.42 -4.07 18.51
CA GLY A 308 19.74 -4.49 18.99
C GLY A 308 20.06 -3.99 20.40
N VAL A 309 19.68 -2.75 20.74
CA VAL A 309 19.77 -2.26 22.13
C VAL A 309 18.87 -3.09 23.02
N SER A 310 17.57 -3.17 22.73
CA SER A 310 16.59 -3.89 23.55
C SER A 310 16.98 -5.35 23.86
N GLY A 311 17.50 -6.08 22.87
CA GLY A 311 17.92 -7.48 23.04
C GLY A 311 19.16 -7.71 23.93
N ARG A 312 19.95 -6.66 24.21
CA ARG A 312 21.14 -6.74 25.08
C ARG A 312 20.86 -6.42 26.56
N PHE A 313 19.64 -5.96 26.87
CA PHE A 313 19.24 -5.63 28.23
C PHE A 313 18.28 -6.70 28.76
N LYS A 314 18.39 -7.04 30.04
CA LYS A 314 17.39 -7.86 30.73
C LYS A 314 16.14 -7.03 31.01
N HIS A 315 15.00 -7.48 30.52
CA HIS A 315 13.71 -6.82 30.75
C HIS A 315 13.11 -7.26 32.08
N THR A 316 12.83 -6.30 32.95
CA THR A 316 12.15 -6.52 34.22
C THR A 316 10.84 -5.73 34.21
N THR A 317 9.70 -6.41 34.30
CA THR A 317 8.38 -5.79 34.26
C THR A 317 7.74 -5.75 35.64
N LEU A 318 7.30 -4.56 36.06
CA LEU A 318 6.44 -4.43 37.23
C LEU A 318 4.99 -4.77 36.83
N HIS A 319 4.53 -5.98 37.14
CA HIS A 319 3.19 -6.46 36.79
C HIS A 319 2.09 -5.80 37.63
N ASN A 320 0.94 -5.54 37.00
CA ASN A 320 -0.26 -5.06 37.68
C ASN A 320 -0.94 -6.20 38.44
N ASN A 321 -0.66 -6.33 39.74
CA ASN A 321 -1.47 -7.18 40.62
C ASN A 321 -2.41 -6.30 41.47
N PHE A 322 -3.72 -6.31 41.16
CA PHE A 322 -4.71 -5.53 41.91
C PHE A 322 -4.85 -5.97 43.38
N ALA A 323 -4.52 -7.22 43.72
CA ALA A 323 -4.49 -7.65 45.12
C ALA A 323 -3.41 -6.89 45.92
N GLN A 324 -2.27 -6.62 45.30
CA GLN A 324 -1.21 -5.80 45.90
C GLN A 324 -1.63 -4.33 46.03
N MET A 325 -2.45 -3.81 45.11
CA MET A 325 -3.03 -2.48 45.27
C MET A 325 -3.92 -2.40 46.51
N TYR A 326 -4.64 -3.47 46.85
CA TYR A 326 -5.42 -3.54 48.10
C TYR A 326 -4.50 -3.52 49.33
N GLU A 327 -3.34 -4.20 49.29
CA GLU A 327 -2.34 -4.11 50.36
C GLU A 327 -1.84 -2.66 50.56
N VAL A 328 -1.57 -1.95 49.46
CA VAL A 328 -1.11 -0.55 49.51
C VAL A 328 -2.20 0.35 50.08
N ILE A 329 -3.45 0.24 49.59
CA ILE A 329 -4.59 1.01 50.11
C ILE A 329 -4.78 0.71 51.62
N SER A 330 -4.74 -0.56 52.01
CA SER A 330 -4.81 -0.98 53.42
C SER A 330 -3.69 -0.38 54.26
N ALA A 331 -2.46 -0.32 53.75
CA ALA A 331 -1.32 0.25 54.47
C ALA A 331 -1.44 1.77 54.65
N VAL A 332 -2.11 2.46 53.72
CA VAL A 332 -2.37 3.91 53.77
C VAL A 332 -3.43 4.25 54.82
N ILE A 333 -4.44 3.38 55.02
CA ILE A 333 -5.51 3.57 56.00
C ILE A 333 -5.10 3.06 57.39
N LYS A 334 -4.64 3.97 58.24
CA LYS A 334 -4.21 3.69 59.62
C LYS A 334 -5.40 3.59 60.56
N LYS A 335 -5.39 2.57 61.41
CA LYS A 335 -6.44 2.28 62.38
C LYS A 335 -5.83 2.15 63.76
N GLU A 336 -6.38 2.86 64.75
CA GLU A 336 -5.90 2.78 66.12
C GLU A 336 -6.11 1.35 66.67
N PRO A 337 -5.07 0.60 67.06
CA PRO A 337 -5.18 -0.85 67.30
C PRO A 337 -6.22 -1.26 68.36
N GLY A 338 -6.34 -0.49 69.43
CA GLY A 338 -7.26 -0.77 70.53
C GLY A 338 -8.72 -0.52 70.15
N PHE A 339 -8.98 0.55 69.38
CA PHE A 339 -10.29 0.80 68.77
C PHE A 339 -10.64 -0.26 67.73
N TRP A 340 -9.73 -0.54 66.78
CA TRP A 340 -10.00 -1.44 65.65
C TRP A 340 -10.38 -2.85 66.11
N LYS A 341 -9.65 -3.41 67.08
CA LYS A 341 -9.97 -4.74 67.62
C LYS A 341 -11.38 -4.79 68.24
N LYS A 342 -11.80 -3.74 68.95
CA LYS A 342 -13.15 -3.63 69.51
C LYS A 342 -14.21 -3.44 68.43
N PHE A 343 -13.91 -2.62 67.42
CA PHE A 343 -14.81 -2.35 66.30
C PHE A 343 -15.10 -3.62 65.48
N VAL A 344 -14.06 -4.35 65.07
CA VAL A 344 -14.19 -5.63 64.35
C VAL A 344 -14.95 -6.66 65.20
N SER A 345 -14.71 -6.69 66.51
CA SER A 345 -15.44 -7.60 67.41
C SER A 345 -16.93 -7.24 67.52
N LYS A 346 -17.28 -5.95 67.59
CA LYS A 346 -18.68 -5.45 67.62
C LYS A 346 -19.40 -5.76 66.31
N HIS A 347 -18.70 -5.62 65.18
CA HIS A 347 -19.27 -5.71 63.83
C HIS A 347 -18.91 -7.01 63.08
N LYS A 348 -18.58 -8.07 63.83
CA LYS A 348 -18.06 -9.32 63.24
C LYS A 348 -18.99 -9.91 62.19
N LEU A 349 -20.30 -9.96 62.46
CA LEU A 349 -21.29 -10.53 61.54
C LEU A 349 -21.35 -9.76 60.21
N GLN A 350 -21.21 -8.43 60.25
CA GLN A 350 -21.23 -7.60 59.04
C GLN A 350 -19.98 -7.81 58.18
N PHE A 351 -18.81 -7.95 58.80
CA PHE A 351 -17.57 -8.23 58.07
C PHE A 351 -17.56 -9.65 57.45
N GLU A 352 -18.07 -10.66 58.15
CA GLU A 352 -18.17 -12.01 57.58
C GLU A 352 -19.19 -12.07 56.45
N ASP A 353 -20.33 -11.38 56.56
CA ASP A 353 -21.31 -11.27 55.48
C ASP A 353 -20.73 -10.64 54.20
N LEU A 354 -20.02 -9.50 54.33
CA LEU A 354 -19.32 -8.88 53.21
C LEU A 354 -18.31 -9.85 52.57
N LYS A 355 -17.53 -10.56 53.39
CA LYS A 355 -16.55 -11.52 52.90
C LYS A 355 -17.21 -12.67 52.13
N GLU A 356 -18.27 -13.27 52.68
CA GLU A 356 -18.96 -14.40 52.05
C GLU A 356 -19.61 -14.00 50.72
N ARG A 357 -20.33 -12.88 50.67
CA ARG A 357 -21.01 -12.40 49.45
C ARG A 357 -20.04 -12.08 48.32
N TYR A 358 -18.97 -11.36 48.60
CA TYR A 358 -18.02 -10.93 47.56
C TYR A 358 -17.02 -12.01 47.13
N ILE A 359 -16.91 -13.12 47.87
CA ILE A 359 -16.29 -14.35 47.38
C ILE A 359 -17.28 -15.14 46.52
N ALA A 360 -18.53 -15.26 46.96
CA ALA A 360 -19.56 -16.02 46.24
C ALA A 360 -19.90 -15.43 44.86
N ASN A 361 -19.92 -14.10 44.73
CA ASN A 361 -20.16 -13.42 43.45
C ASN A 361 -18.91 -13.26 42.57
N GLY A 362 -17.75 -13.78 42.99
CA GLY A 362 -16.52 -13.81 42.20
C GLY A 362 -15.71 -12.51 42.13
N LEU A 363 -16.15 -11.44 42.82
CA LEU A 363 -15.45 -10.15 42.83
C LEU A 363 -14.07 -10.23 43.51
N ILE A 364 -13.96 -11.04 44.56
CA ILE A 364 -12.72 -11.30 45.31
C ILE A 364 -12.36 -12.80 45.20
N ASP A 365 -11.10 -13.11 44.87
CA ASP A 365 -10.64 -14.49 44.82
C ASP A 365 -10.47 -15.08 46.22
N GLY A 366 -11.34 -16.03 46.58
CA GLY A 366 -11.30 -16.72 47.87
C GLY A 366 -10.05 -17.56 48.12
N LYS A 367 -9.22 -17.84 47.09
CA LYS A 367 -7.92 -18.52 47.25
C LYS A 367 -6.84 -17.59 47.80
N ASP A 368 -6.97 -16.29 47.59
CA ASP A 368 -6.04 -15.27 48.07
C ASP A 368 -6.49 -14.73 49.44
N ILE A 369 -6.13 -15.46 50.50
CA ILE A 369 -6.53 -15.12 51.88
C ILE A 369 -6.02 -13.73 52.29
N ASP A 370 -4.82 -13.36 51.88
CA ASP A 370 -4.21 -12.07 52.21
C ASP A 370 -4.86 -10.92 51.41
N GLY A 371 -5.19 -11.15 50.14
CA GLY A 371 -5.97 -10.24 49.32
C GLY A 371 -7.38 -10.01 49.85
N VAL A 372 -8.08 -11.07 50.27
CA VAL A 372 -9.41 -10.99 50.92
C VAL A 372 -9.33 -10.16 52.20
N ASN A 373 -8.34 -10.45 53.07
CA ASN A 373 -8.18 -9.71 54.32
C ASN A 373 -7.87 -8.23 54.07
N SER A 374 -7.02 -7.95 53.09
CA SER A 374 -6.68 -6.58 52.69
C SER A 374 -7.89 -5.85 52.11
N ALA A 375 -8.66 -6.47 51.22
CA ALA A 375 -9.82 -5.85 50.59
C ALA A 375 -10.99 -5.58 51.55
N ILE A 376 -11.27 -6.50 52.49
CA ILE A 376 -12.42 -6.39 53.40
C ILE A 376 -12.07 -5.64 54.70
N TYR A 377 -11.01 -6.05 55.39
CA TYR A 377 -10.64 -5.47 56.70
C TYR A 377 -9.60 -4.35 56.54
N GLY A 378 -8.64 -4.53 55.64
CA GLY A 378 -7.56 -3.57 55.39
C GLY A 378 -8.06 -2.26 54.76
N CYS A 379 -8.89 -2.34 53.73
CA CYS A 379 -9.39 -1.19 52.99
C CYS A 379 -10.58 -0.48 53.65
N TYR A 380 -11.13 -1.00 54.76
CA TYR A 380 -12.22 -0.34 55.49
C TYR A 380 -11.85 1.11 55.85
N PRO A 381 -12.68 2.13 55.52
CA PRO A 381 -14.13 2.03 55.26
C PRO A 381 -14.56 1.93 53.78
N LEU A 382 -13.68 1.58 52.84
CA LEU A 382 -14.09 1.37 51.45
C LEU A 382 -15.00 0.14 51.33
N HIS A 383 -16.14 0.30 50.67
CA HIS A 383 -17.01 -0.83 50.32
C HIS A 383 -16.28 -1.79 49.35
N PRO A 384 -16.50 -3.12 49.36
CA PRO A 384 -15.75 -4.05 48.49
C PRO A 384 -15.81 -3.71 46.99
N VAL A 385 -16.97 -3.30 46.49
CA VAL A 385 -17.13 -2.80 45.10
C VAL A 385 -16.31 -1.52 44.86
N SER A 386 -16.28 -0.59 45.82
CA SER A 386 -15.43 0.62 45.74
C SER A 386 -13.95 0.28 45.77
N THR A 387 -13.54 -0.66 46.63
CA THR A 387 -12.17 -1.19 46.70
C THR A 387 -11.76 -1.79 45.36
N PHE A 388 -12.69 -2.47 44.68
CA PHE A 388 -12.45 -3.03 43.34
C PHE A 388 -12.32 -1.98 42.25
N ILE A 389 -13.25 -1.01 42.20
CA ILE A 389 -13.33 0.03 41.16
C ILE A 389 -12.17 1.02 41.28
N LEU A 390 -11.90 1.53 42.47
CA LEU A 390 -10.98 2.65 42.70
C LEU A 390 -9.60 2.53 42.02
N PRO A 391 -8.83 1.42 42.18
CA PRO A 391 -7.52 1.30 41.55
C PRO A 391 -7.62 1.17 40.02
N ARG A 392 -8.66 0.53 39.50
CA ARG A 392 -8.89 0.34 38.06
C ARG A 392 -9.33 1.64 37.38
N LEU A 393 -10.22 2.37 38.03
CA LEU A 393 -10.72 3.66 37.57
C LEU A 393 -9.59 4.69 37.53
N SER A 394 -8.75 4.71 38.56
CA SER A 394 -7.56 5.58 38.63
C SER A 394 -6.56 5.31 37.50
N GLU A 395 -6.41 4.04 37.10
CA GLU A 395 -5.59 3.64 35.96
C GLU A 395 -6.18 4.10 34.63
N LYS A 396 -7.49 3.94 34.41
CA LYS A 396 -8.15 4.30 33.14
C LYS A 396 -8.22 5.80 32.85
N VAL A 397 -8.58 6.62 33.84
CA VAL A 397 -8.93 8.05 33.62
C VAL A 397 -7.71 8.96 33.63
N ALA A 398 -6.65 8.60 34.36
CA ALA A 398 -5.51 9.49 34.55
C ALA A 398 -4.15 8.82 34.28
N GLN A 399 -4.13 7.53 33.94
CA GLN A 399 -2.91 6.71 33.83
C GLN A 399 -1.97 6.86 35.04
N ASN A 400 -2.51 7.15 36.23
CA ASN A 400 -1.69 7.62 37.33
C ASN A 400 -2.20 7.17 38.70
N GLU A 401 -1.36 6.42 39.41
CA GLU A 401 -1.57 6.11 40.83
C GLU A 401 -1.63 7.37 41.70
N ARG A 402 -1.11 8.51 41.23
CA ARG A 402 -1.29 9.80 41.90
C ARG A 402 -2.76 10.09 42.13
N THR A 403 -3.66 9.78 41.20
CA THR A 403 -5.11 9.99 41.37
C THR A 403 -5.67 9.10 42.48
N LEU A 404 -5.26 7.83 42.52
CA LEU A 404 -5.57 6.89 43.61
C LEU A 404 -5.10 7.46 44.96
N PHE A 405 -3.85 7.92 45.05
CA PHE A 405 -3.28 8.42 46.31
C PHE A 405 -3.82 9.78 46.72
N THR A 406 -4.10 10.67 45.77
CA THR A 406 -4.77 11.95 46.04
C THR A 406 -6.15 11.68 46.63
N PHE A 407 -6.95 10.77 46.02
CA PHE A 407 -8.24 10.37 46.59
C PHE A 407 -8.12 9.86 48.03
N LEU A 408 -7.09 9.02 48.31
CA LEU A 408 -6.90 8.45 49.64
C LEU A 408 -6.44 9.48 50.67
N SER A 409 -5.54 10.40 50.32
CA SER A 409 -4.75 11.17 51.29
C SER A 409 -4.93 12.68 51.27
N SER A 410 -5.50 13.26 50.20
CA SER A 410 -5.74 14.72 50.15
C SER A 410 -6.94 15.10 51.04
N GLN A 411 -7.06 16.40 51.33
CA GLN A 411 -8.19 16.98 52.08
C GLN A 411 -9.18 17.70 51.14
N GLU A 412 -9.24 17.28 49.88
CA GLU A 412 -10.17 17.85 48.90
C GLU A 412 -11.60 17.29 49.10
N ARG A 413 -12.59 17.92 48.45
CA ARG A 413 -13.97 17.41 48.46
C ARG A 413 -14.04 16.04 47.80
N HIS A 414 -14.93 15.18 48.29
CA HIS A 414 -15.16 13.82 47.77
C HIS A 414 -13.94 12.88 47.89
N THR A 415 -13.01 13.16 48.81
CA THR A 415 -11.87 12.28 49.12
C THR A 415 -12.16 11.37 50.31
N LEU A 416 -11.32 10.34 50.53
CA LEU A 416 -11.45 9.47 51.70
C LEU A 416 -11.33 10.25 53.02
N SER A 417 -10.45 11.25 53.09
CA SER A 417 -10.32 12.11 54.28
C SER A 417 -11.63 12.87 54.56
N SER A 418 -12.22 13.47 53.52
CA SER A 418 -13.51 14.18 53.63
C SER A 418 -14.64 13.23 54.05
N PHE A 419 -14.67 12.01 53.50
CA PHE A 419 -15.64 10.98 53.91
C PHE A 419 -15.48 10.62 55.39
N LEU A 420 -14.26 10.40 55.89
CA LEU A 420 -14.00 10.06 57.29
C LEU A 420 -14.45 11.15 58.28
N GLU A 421 -14.35 12.43 57.88
CA GLU A 421 -14.80 13.57 58.68
C GLU A 421 -16.34 13.67 58.75
N SER A 422 -17.03 13.32 57.66
CA SER A 422 -18.49 13.37 57.56
C SER A 422 -19.20 12.01 57.77
N ALA A 423 -18.46 10.95 58.08
CA ALA A 423 -19.01 9.61 58.18
C ALA A 423 -19.92 9.46 59.41
N ASP A 424 -21.21 9.22 59.15
CA ASP A 424 -22.24 8.96 60.14
C ASP A 424 -22.73 7.51 60.09
N GLY A 425 -23.19 6.99 61.23
CA GLY A 425 -23.69 5.62 61.38
C GLY A 425 -22.79 4.69 62.20
N GLU A 426 -23.30 3.49 62.52
CA GLU A 426 -22.55 2.49 63.30
C GLU A 426 -21.51 1.73 62.46
N PHE A 427 -21.74 1.60 61.15
CA PHE A 427 -20.89 0.88 60.22
C PHE A 427 -20.81 1.63 58.86
N PRO A 428 -20.17 2.80 58.80
CA PRO A 428 -20.11 3.58 57.57
C PRO A 428 -19.25 2.88 56.50
N LEU A 429 -19.72 2.92 55.25
CA LEU A 429 -19.03 2.39 54.07
C LEU A 429 -19.04 3.44 52.95
N LEU A 430 -17.90 3.62 52.29
CA LEU A 430 -17.77 4.47 51.11
C LEU A 430 -18.18 3.64 49.88
N THR A 431 -19.38 3.89 49.38
CA THR A 431 -19.99 3.19 48.23
C THR A 431 -19.53 3.77 46.88
N PRO A 432 -19.71 3.04 45.75
CA PRO A 432 -19.13 3.42 44.46
C PRO A 432 -19.56 4.79 43.94
N ASP A 433 -20.79 5.21 44.20
CA ASP A 433 -21.32 6.53 43.82
C ASP A 433 -20.46 7.69 44.35
N TYR A 434 -19.84 7.53 45.52
CA TYR A 434 -18.93 8.55 46.08
C TYR A 434 -17.64 8.66 45.27
N LEU A 435 -17.17 7.56 44.67
CA LEU A 435 -16.05 7.58 43.73
C LEU A 435 -16.42 8.37 42.47
N TYR A 436 -17.64 8.16 41.94
CA TYR A 436 -18.09 8.90 40.75
C TYR A 436 -17.99 10.42 40.98
N ASP A 437 -18.41 10.91 42.13
CA ASP A 437 -18.38 12.35 42.44
C ASP A 437 -16.96 12.93 42.48
N TYR A 438 -15.96 12.13 42.90
CA TYR A 438 -14.56 12.54 42.85
C TYR A 438 -14.00 12.54 41.41
N PHE A 439 -14.36 11.52 40.61
CA PHE A 439 -13.83 11.37 39.26
C PHE A 439 -14.61 12.15 38.19
N GLU A 440 -15.82 12.66 38.48
CA GLU A 440 -16.66 13.42 37.55
C GLU A 440 -15.90 14.56 36.83
N PRO A 441 -15.13 15.41 37.54
CA PRO A 441 -14.41 16.49 36.88
C PRO A 441 -13.30 15.99 35.94
N LEU A 442 -12.82 14.76 36.15
CA LEU A 442 -11.83 14.11 35.28
C LEU A 442 -12.52 13.53 34.05
N PHE A 443 -13.66 12.82 34.21
CA PHE A 443 -14.46 12.31 33.09
C PHE A 443 -14.88 13.44 32.14
N ARG A 444 -15.24 14.60 32.69
CA ARG A 444 -15.61 15.79 31.91
C ARG A 444 -14.46 16.34 31.05
N LYS A 445 -13.21 16.18 31.50
CA LYS A 445 -11.99 16.67 30.81
C LYS A 445 -11.43 15.68 29.80
N GLU A 446 -11.94 14.45 29.75
CA GLU A 446 -11.58 13.48 28.72
C GLU A 446 -11.91 13.99 27.32
N VAL A 447 -11.21 13.43 26.33
CA VAL A 447 -11.43 13.78 24.91
C VAL A 447 -12.88 13.47 24.55
N TYR A 448 -13.57 14.39 23.85
CA TYR A 448 -15.00 14.27 23.52
C TYR A 448 -15.37 12.98 22.79
N THR A 449 -14.45 12.43 22.01
CA THR A 449 -14.63 11.18 21.26
C THR A 449 -14.40 9.91 22.09
N SER A 450 -13.90 10.02 23.32
CA SER A 450 -13.63 8.86 24.19
C SER A 450 -14.93 8.24 24.73
N GLU A 451 -14.93 6.92 24.90
CA GLU A 451 -16.07 6.20 25.50
C GLU A 451 -16.36 6.68 26.93
N ILE A 452 -15.34 7.01 27.71
CA ILE A 452 -15.50 7.58 29.07
C ILE A 452 -16.29 8.89 29.02
N HIS A 453 -15.98 9.77 28.07
CA HIS A 453 -16.70 11.04 27.93
C HIS A 453 -18.15 10.84 27.46
N LYS A 454 -18.40 9.88 26.56
CA LYS A 454 -19.76 9.52 26.13
C LYS A 454 -20.60 8.99 27.28
N ILE A 455 -20.06 8.04 28.06
CA ILE A 455 -20.72 7.49 29.25
C ILE A 455 -21.00 8.61 30.26
N TYR A 456 -20.04 9.51 30.49
CA TYR A 456 -20.24 10.68 31.34
C TYR A 456 -21.38 11.58 30.87
N LYS A 457 -21.43 11.91 29.57
CA LYS A 457 -22.48 12.76 28.99
C LYS A 457 -23.87 12.14 29.19
N LEU A 458 -24.01 10.84 28.87
CA LEU A 458 -25.23 10.07 29.09
C LEU A 458 -25.63 10.06 30.58
N THR A 459 -24.68 9.76 31.47
CA THR A 459 -24.90 9.72 32.91
C THR A 459 -25.35 11.08 33.44
N SER A 460 -24.69 12.17 33.01
CA SER A 460 -25.04 13.54 33.39
C SER A 460 -26.44 13.93 32.92
N ASN A 461 -26.85 13.57 31.70
CA ASN A 461 -28.19 13.83 31.18
C ASN A 461 -29.28 13.11 32.00
N ILE A 462 -29.04 11.84 32.36
CA ILE A 462 -29.96 11.07 33.20
C ILE A 462 -30.03 11.68 34.60
N LEU A 463 -28.89 12.02 35.21
CA LEU A 463 -28.82 12.60 36.55
C LEU A 463 -29.56 13.95 36.68
N GLN A 464 -29.65 14.74 35.60
CA GLN A 464 -30.44 15.99 35.60
C GLN A 464 -31.95 15.77 35.82
N LYS A 465 -32.46 14.56 35.52
CA LYS A 465 -33.87 14.18 35.66
C LYS A 465 -34.19 13.58 37.04
N LEU A 466 -33.18 13.45 37.91
CA LEU A 466 -33.26 12.75 39.21
C LEU A 466 -32.84 13.67 40.36
N ASP A 467 -33.31 13.38 41.57
CA ASP A 467 -32.85 14.09 42.76
C ASP A 467 -31.41 13.68 43.12
N ALA A 468 -30.52 14.65 43.31
CA ALA A 468 -29.08 14.43 43.44
C ALA A 468 -28.65 13.48 44.59
N ASN A 469 -29.45 13.41 45.66
CA ASN A 469 -29.20 12.57 46.84
C ASN A 469 -30.08 11.31 46.89
N SER A 470 -30.84 11.01 45.84
CA SER A 470 -31.70 9.82 45.78
C SER A 470 -30.90 8.53 45.59
N ILE A 471 -31.47 7.40 45.99
CA ILE A 471 -30.92 6.08 45.67
C ILE A 471 -30.85 5.87 44.14
N HIS A 472 -31.79 6.44 43.38
CA HIS A 472 -31.78 6.44 41.92
C HIS A 472 -30.49 7.02 41.35
N ALA A 473 -30.07 8.20 41.82
CA ALA A 473 -28.83 8.84 41.38
C ALA A 473 -27.59 7.99 41.74
N ARG A 474 -27.57 7.36 42.91
CA ARG A 474 -26.45 6.50 43.35
C ARG A 474 -26.31 5.24 42.49
N ILE A 475 -27.45 4.63 42.11
CA ILE A 475 -27.48 3.48 41.20
C ILE A 475 -26.93 3.86 39.82
N ILE A 476 -27.39 4.97 39.24
CA ILE A 476 -26.93 5.45 37.93
C ILE A 476 -25.43 5.71 37.91
N LYS A 477 -24.90 6.41 38.93
CA LYS A 477 -23.45 6.62 39.11
C LYS A 477 -22.68 5.31 39.19
N THR A 478 -23.21 4.31 39.89
CA THR A 478 -22.55 3.01 40.05
C THR A 478 -22.52 2.21 38.76
N ILE A 479 -23.64 2.14 38.03
CA ILE A 479 -23.71 1.49 36.71
C ILE A 479 -22.71 2.17 35.76
N SER A 480 -22.68 3.51 35.73
CA SER A 480 -21.72 4.29 34.94
C SER A 480 -20.27 3.89 35.24
N LEU A 481 -19.89 3.76 36.51
CA LEU A 481 -18.55 3.32 36.89
C LEU A 481 -18.23 1.88 36.44
N ILE A 482 -19.20 0.97 36.47
CA ILE A 482 -19.02 -0.41 35.99
C ILE A 482 -18.69 -0.41 34.48
N TYR A 483 -19.44 0.36 33.69
CA TYR A 483 -19.18 0.51 32.25
C TYR A 483 -17.87 1.25 31.94
N ILE A 484 -17.42 2.16 32.80
CA ILE A 484 -16.09 2.78 32.64
C ILE A 484 -14.98 1.76 32.93
N VAL A 485 -15.16 0.91 33.95
CA VAL A 485 -14.15 -0.09 34.36
C VAL A 485 -14.06 -1.27 33.38
N GLU A 486 -15.18 -1.71 32.78
CA GLU A 486 -15.26 -2.79 31.77
C GLU A 486 -14.66 -4.13 32.25
N GLN A 487 -14.93 -4.52 33.49
CA GLN A 487 -14.46 -5.80 34.07
C GLN A 487 -15.65 -6.71 34.40
N TYR A 488 -16.49 -6.97 33.40
CA TYR A 488 -17.79 -7.62 33.57
C TYR A 488 -17.71 -9.05 34.10
N GLU A 489 -16.59 -9.76 33.89
CA GLU A 489 -16.35 -11.09 34.46
C GLU A 489 -16.35 -11.12 35.99
N LYS A 490 -15.97 -9.99 36.62
CA LYS A 490 -15.86 -9.87 38.09
C LYS A 490 -16.88 -8.90 38.69
N LEU A 491 -17.33 -7.92 37.92
CA LEU A 491 -18.31 -6.92 38.34
C LEU A 491 -19.31 -6.66 37.21
N PRO A 492 -20.24 -7.60 36.95
CA PRO A 492 -21.28 -7.41 35.95
C PRO A 492 -22.36 -6.42 36.46
N PRO A 493 -22.91 -5.53 35.62
CA PRO A 493 -23.96 -4.59 36.01
C PRO A 493 -25.32 -5.28 36.06
N VAL A 494 -25.48 -6.29 36.94
CA VAL A 494 -26.73 -7.04 37.12
C VAL A 494 -27.46 -6.62 38.39
N TYR A 495 -28.74 -6.96 38.48
CA TYR A 495 -29.61 -6.63 39.62
C TYR A 495 -28.96 -6.99 40.97
N ASP A 496 -28.48 -8.22 41.13
CA ASP A 496 -27.92 -8.71 42.39
C ASP A 496 -26.68 -7.91 42.84
N ILE A 497 -25.80 -7.52 41.91
CA ILE A 497 -24.61 -6.70 42.19
C ILE A 497 -24.99 -5.28 42.64
N ILE A 498 -26.03 -4.70 42.04
CA ILE A 498 -26.51 -3.37 42.46
C ILE A 498 -27.16 -3.42 43.85
N VAL A 499 -27.92 -4.48 44.15
CA VAL A 499 -28.48 -4.70 45.49
C VAL A 499 -27.34 -4.87 46.51
N ASP A 500 -26.36 -5.71 46.21
CA ASP A 500 -25.19 -5.97 47.06
C ASP A 500 -24.38 -4.70 47.34
N ALA A 501 -24.30 -3.77 46.39
CA ALA A 501 -23.54 -2.52 46.52
C ALA A 501 -24.17 -1.49 47.47
N PHE A 502 -25.47 -1.60 47.76
CA PHE A 502 -26.23 -0.59 48.49
C PHE A 502 -27.01 -1.13 49.69
N CYS A 503 -27.03 -2.44 49.93
CA CYS A 503 -27.88 -3.03 50.97
C CYS A 503 -27.57 -2.52 52.40
N GLU A 504 -26.32 -2.12 52.70
CA GLU A 504 -25.92 -1.52 53.97
C GLU A 504 -26.28 -0.03 54.07
N SER A 505 -26.59 0.61 52.94
CA SER A 505 -26.94 2.03 52.88
C SER A 505 -28.44 2.29 53.04
N VAL A 506 -29.28 1.25 53.03
CA VAL A 506 -30.74 1.34 53.11
C VAL A 506 -31.30 0.48 54.26
N LYS A 507 -32.52 0.78 54.72
CA LYS A 507 -33.16 0.00 55.79
C LYS A 507 -33.88 -1.25 55.27
N ASP A 508 -34.40 -1.19 54.04
CA ASP A 508 -35.08 -2.27 53.34
C ASP A 508 -34.56 -2.36 51.91
N THR A 509 -34.16 -3.55 51.48
CA THR A 509 -33.67 -3.80 50.10
C THR A 509 -34.76 -3.54 49.06
N LYS A 510 -36.05 -3.52 49.45
CA LYS A 510 -37.15 -3.11 48.57
C LYS A 510 -37.03 -1.67 48.06
N GLU A 511 -36.34 -0.80 48.80
CA GLU A 511 -36.08 0.57 48.32
C GLU A 511 -35.22 0.54 47.05
N ILE A 512 -34.24 -0.37 46.98
CA ILE A 512 -33.37 -0.55 45.81
C ILE A 512 -34.15 -1.18 44.66
N SER A 513 -34.97 -2.21 44.94
CA SER A 513 -35.77 -2.88 43.91
C SER A 513 -36.77 -1.92 43.26
N ASN A 514 -37.48 -1.11 44.06
CA ASN A 514 -38.43 -0.13 43.55
C ASN A 514 -37.73 0.96 42.75
N ALA A 515 -36.54 1.42 43.19
CA ALA A 515 -35.76 2.40 42.46
C ALA A 515 -35.31 1.87 41.08
N LEU A 516 -34.89 0.61 41.00
CA LEU A 516 -34.54 -0.03 39.72
C LEU A 516 -35.76 -0.14 38.79
N GLU A 517 -36.92 -0.59 39.30
CA GLU A 517 -38.17 -0.66 38.52
C GLU A 517 -38.59 0.73 38.00
N GLU A 518 -38.51 1.76 38.84
CA GLU A 518 -38.82 3.13 38.44
C GLU A 518 -37.83 3.68 37.39
N LEU A 519 -36.54 3.37 37.50
CA LEU A 519 -35.53 3.77 36.51
C LEU A 519 -35.77 3.11 35.15
N ILE A 520 -36.23 1.85 35.14
CA ILE A 520 -36.61 1.14 33.91
C ILE A 520 -37.87 1.76 33.30
N ASN A 521 -38.90 2.01 34.11
CA ASN A 521 -40.15 2.62 33.65
C ASN A 521 -39.98 4.06 33.14
N LYS A 522 -38.93 4.76 33.55
CA LYS A 522 -38.57 6.11 33.08
C LYS A 522 -37.55 6.08 31.91
N ASP A 523 -37.31 4.92 31.30
CA ASP A 523 -36.34 4.71 30.22
C ASP A 523 -34.90 5.19 30.54
N CYS A 524 -34.52 5.23 31.82
CA CYS A 524 -33.16 5.60 32.24
C CYS A 524 -32.21 4.39 32.22
N ILE A 525 -32.76 3.18 32.32
CA ILE A 525 -32.03 1.91 32.28
C ILE A 525 -32.81 0.91 31.42
N VAL A 526 -32.11 0.12 30.62
CA VAL A 526 -32.67 -1.03 29.89
C VAL A 526 -31.97 -2.31 30.31
N TYR A 527 -32.71 -3.43 30.33
CA TYR A 527 -32.13 -4.76 30.48
C TYR A 527 -31.75 -5.32 29.11
N LEU A 528 -30.51 -5.78 28.99
CA LEU A 528 -30.06 -6.65 27.89
C LEU A 528 -30.45 -8.10 28.20
N LYS A 529 -31.76 -8.37 28.17
CA LYS A 529 -32.35 -9.62 28.70
C LYS A 529 -31.93 -10.89 27.94
N ARG A 530 -31.40 -10.76 26.73
CA ARG A 530 -31.20 -11.91 25.82
C ARG A 530 -29.75 -12.37 25.75
N SER A 531 -28.80 -11.48 25.99
CA SER A 531 -27.39 -11.77 26.12
C SER A 531 -27.01 -12.24 27.53
N ASN A 532 -27.04 -11.32 28.50
CA ASN A 532 -26.36 -11.49 29.79
C ASN A 532 -27.08 -10.85 30.99
N ASN A 533 -28.29 -10.31 30.80
CA ASN A 533 -29.10 -9.59 31.80
C ASN A 533 -28.46 -8.31 32.34
N TYR A 534 -27.53 -7.69 31.61
CA TYR A 534 -26.90 -6.45 32.04
C TYR A 534 -27.89 -5.29 32.03
N LEU A 535 -27.79 -4.46 33.06
CA LEU A 535 -28.41 -3.15 33.14
C LEU A 535 -27.53 -2.19 32.33
N LYS A 536 -28.07 -1.56 31.28
CA LYS A 536 -27.36 -0.53 30.50
C LYS A 536 -28.09 0.80 30.64
N LEU A 537 -27.33 1.88 30.82
CA LEU A 537 -27.89 3.23 30.83
C LEU A 537 -28.48 3.55 29.46
N LYS A 538 -29.63 4.21 29.44
CA LYS A 538 -30.32 4.59 28.20
C LYS A 538 -30.88 6.00 28.32
N GLU A 539 -30.91 6.71 27.20
CA GLU A 539 -31.73 7.90 26.99
C GLU A 539 -32.75 7.59 25.89
N SER A 540 -34.00 8.03 26.08
CA SER A 540 -35.10 7.76 25.15
C SER A 540 -35.25 8.88 24.11
N SER A 541 -35.30 8.49 22.85
CA SER A 541 -35.66 9.28 21.67
C SER A 541 -37.18 9.52 21.57
N GLY A 542 -37.98 8.79 22.35
CA GLY A 542 -39.46 8.83 22.31
C GLY A 542 -40.09 7.94 21.23
N VAL A 543 -39.29 7.18 20.49
CA VAL A 543 -39.75 6.20 19.50
C VAL A 543 -40.01 4.84 20.16
N ASP A 544 -41.10 4.17 19.79
CA ASP A 544 -41.38 2.78 20.18
C ASP A 544 -40.51 1.80 19.37
N VAL A 545 -39.24 1.71 19.74
CA VAL A 545 -38.25 0.82 19.11
C VAL A 545 -38.75 -0.64 19.02
N PRO A 546 -39.27 -1.26 20.10
CA PRO A 546 -39.85 -2.61 20.01
C PRO A 546 -40.96 -2.75 18.96
N GLY A 547 -41.88 -1.77 18.89
CA GLY A 547 -42.97 -1.78 17.90
C GLY A 547 -42.49 -1.64 16.46
N GLU A 548 -41.48 -0.80 16.20
CA GLU A 548 -40.89 -0.65 14.86
C GLU A 548 -40.12 -1.91 14.41
N ILE A 549 -39.42 -2.56 15.34
CA ILE A 549 -38.75 -3.85 15.11
C ILE A 549 -39.77 -4.91 14.69
N GLU A 550 -40.89 -5.06 15.41
CA GLU A 550 -41.93 -6.05 15.08
C GLU A 550 -42.51 -5.82 13.68
N LYS A 551 -42.85 -4.57 13.33
CA LYS A 551 -43.33 -4.22 11.97
C LYS A 551 -42.31 -4.59 10.89
N ARG A 552 -41.02 -4.33 11.14
CA ARG A 552 -39.95 -4.65 10.19
C ARG A 552 -39.76 -6.16 10.03
N ILE A 553 -39.81 -6.93 11.11
CA ILE A 553 -39.74 -8.40 11.07
C ILE A 553 -40.87 -8.96 10.17
N GLU A 554 -42.10 -8.48 10.32
CA GLU A 554 -43.23 -8.94 9.49
C GLU A 554 -43.02 -8.68 8.00
N SER A 555 -42.45 -7.51 7.66
CA SER A 555 -42.07 -7.18 6.28
C SER A 555 -40.96 -8.11 5.75
N ASN A 556 -39.93 -8.38 6.56
CA ASN A 556 -38.74 -9.12 6.13
C ASN A 556 -38.99 -10.63 5.97
N LYS A 557 -39.93 -11.22 6.72
CA LYS A 557 -40.26 -12.66 6.63
C LYS A 557 -40.72 -13.12 5.25
N ALA A 558 -41.19 -12.21 4.38
CA ALA A 558 -41.60 -12.54 3.03
C ALA A 558 -40.44 -12.83 2.07
N THR A 559 -39.26 -12.25 2.32
CA THR A 559 -38.12 -12.25 1.39
C THR A 559 -36.83 -12.79 1.99
N LEU A 560 -36.62 -12.64 3.30
CA LEU A 560 -35.40 -13.00 4.00
C LEU A 560 -35.50 -14.41 4.62
N ARG A 561 -34.44 -15.20 4.53
CA ARG A 561 -34.30 -16.47 5.26
C ARG A 561 -33.27 -16.34 6.38
N VAL A 562 -33.44 -17.16 7.42
CA VAL A 562 -32.54 -17.20 8.57
C VAL A 562 -31.08 -17.47 8.17
N LYS A 563 -30.85 -18.36 7.20
CA LYS A 563 -29.51 -18.65 6.67
C LYS A 563 -28.82 -17.41 6.08
N ASP A 564 -29.59 -16.50 5.47
CA ASP A 564 -29.05 -15.30 4.81
C ASP A 564 -28.53 -14.31 5.86
N VAL A 565 -29.22 -14.21 7.01
CA VAL A 565 -28.76 -13.40 8.15
C VAL A 565 -27.39 -13.87 8.63
N PHE A 566 -27.18 -15.19 8.75
CA PHE A 566 -25.91 -15.73 9.21
C PHE A 566 -24.80 -15.63 8.15
N ASN A 567 -25.10 -15.94 6.89
CA ASN A 567 -24.12 -15.87 5.81
C ASN A 567 -23.69 -14.43 5.49
N ASN A 568 -24.53 -13.43 5.80
CA ASN A 568 -24.20 -12.01 5.66
C ASN A 568 -23.65 -11.37 6.96
N SER A 569 -23.58 -12.13 8.06
CA SER A 569 -23.00 -11.63 9.32
C SER A 569 -21.50 -11.43 9.21
N SER A 570 -20.94 -10.58 10.07
CA SER A 570 -19.52 -10.16 10.08
C SER A 570 -18.52 -11.23 10.59
N PHE A 571 -18.89 -12.51 10.56
CA PHE A 571 -18.05 -13.64 10.96
C PHE A 571 -17.17 -14.13 9.79
N ASP A 572 -16.01 -14.72 10.13
CA ASP A 572 -15.08 -15.36 9.17
C ASP A 572 -15.77 -16.52 8.42
N SER A 573 -16.37 -16.23 7.27
CA SER A 573 -17.07 -17.19 6.41
C SER A 573 -16.13 -18.13 5.63
N TYR A 574 -14.87 -18.26 6.05
CA TYR A 574 -13.88 -19.10 5.39
C TYR A 574 -12.94 -19.79 6.39
N MET A 575 -12.48 -20.99 6.01
CA MET A 575 -11.51 -21.77 6.79
C MET A 575 -10.34 -22.23 5.91
N TYR A 576 -9.13 -22.18 6.45
CA TYR A 576 -7.91 -22.46 5.69
C TYR A 576 -7.34 -23.86 5.99
N PRO A 577 -6.95 -24.61 4.94
CA PRO A 577 -6.09 -25.80 5.03
C PRO A 577 -4.61 -25.37 5.21
N THR A 578 -4.28 -24.80 6.38
CA THR A 578 -3.00 -24.12 6.63
C THR A 578 -1.78 -24.95 6.24
N ARG A 579 -1.71 -26.22 6.66
CA ARG A 579 -0.57 -27.08 6.33
C ARG A 579 -0.41 -27.29 4.82
N TYR A 580 -1.49 -27.55 4.10
CA TYR A 580 -1.41 -27.74 2.64
C TYR A 580 -0.95 -26.46 1.94
N ASN A 581 -1.50 -25.30 2.36
CA ASN A 581 -1.14 -24.00 1.81
C ASN A 581 0.34 -23.67 2.02
N ASP A 582 0.86 -23.93 3.22
CA ASP A 582 2.27 -23.71 3.55
C ASP A 582 3.19 -24.67 2.76
N GLU A 583 2.81 -25.95 2.63
CA GLU A 583 3.59 -26.95 1.89
C GLU A 583 3.63 -26.68 0.37
N HIS A 584 2.58 -26.09 -0.21
CA HIS A 584 2.45 -25.87 -1.67
C HIS A 584 2.58 -24.41 -2.10
N GLU A 585 2.82 -23.48 -1.16
CA GLU A 585 2.95 -22.04 -1.40
C GLU A 585 1.76 -21.46 -2.20
N ILE A 586 0.54 -21.85 -1.79
CA ILE A 586 -0.71 -21.50 -2.46
C ILE A 586 -1.79 -21.18 -1.43
N THR A 587 -2.63 -20.18 -1.69
CA THR A 587 -3.77 -19.87 -0.82
C THR A 587 -5.02 -20.60 -1.30
N ARG A 588 -5.30 -21.75 -0.69
CA ARG A 588 -6.61 -22.42 -0.79
C ARG A 588 -7.47 -22.10 0.43
N TYR A 589 -8.79 -22.10 0.28
CA TYR A 589 -9.73 -21.89 1.38
C TYR A 589 -11.04 -22.63 1.14
N PHE A 590 -11.79 -22.87 2.22
CA PHE A 590 -13.12 -23.47 2.18
C PHE A 590 -14.14 -22.45 2.66
N ASP A 591 -15.25 -22.28 1.93
CA ASP A 591 -16.36 -21.46 2.39
C ASP A 591 -17.05 -22.13 3.59
N PHE A 592 -17.50 -21.35 4.57
CA PHE A 592 -18.32 -21.80 5.68
C PHE A 592 -19.71 -21.19 5.53
N LEU A 593 -20.67 -22.01 5.09
CA LEU A 593 -22.01 -21.56 4.70
C LEU A 593 -23.08 -22.21 5.54
N PHE A 594 -23.99 -21.40 6.08
CA PHE A 594 -25.21 -21.87 6.70
C PHE A 594 -26.24 -22.25 5.63
N ILE A 595 -26.85 -23.41 5.78
CA ILE A 595 -27.99 -23.87 4.97
C ILE A 595 -29.12 -24.30 5.90
N ASP A 596 -30.37 -24.13 5.48
CA ASP A 596 -31.51 -24.64 6.24
C ASP A 596 -31.80 -26.11 5.88
N SER A 597 -32.64 -26.77 6.69
CA SER A 597 -33.01 -28.16 6.46
C SER A 597 -33.71 -28.36 5.11
N LYS A 598 -34.54 -27.41 4.66
CA LYS A 598 -35.22 -27.50 3.36
C LYS A 598 -34.22 -27.54 2.21
N GLU A 599 -33.19 -26.71 2.27
CA GLU A 599 -32.12 -26.66 1.28
C GLU A 599 -31.25 -27.93 1.31
N PHE A 600 -30.99 -28.49 2.50
CA PHE A 600 -30.31 -29.78 2.61
C PHE A 600 -31.11 -30.88 1.90
N TRP A 601 -32.42 -30.98 2.14
CA TRP A 601 -33.27 -32.01 1.55
C TRP A 601 -33.55 -31.82 0.06
N SER A 602 -33.55 -30.59 -0.45
CA SER A 602 -33.74 -30.32 -1.89
C SER A 602 -32.46 -30.50 -2.71
N THR A 603 -31.29 -30.62 -2.06
CA THR A 603 -30.01 -30.82 -2.75
C THR A 603 -29.83 -32.31 -3.08
N GLU A 604 -30.03 -32.65 -4.35
CA GLU A 604 -29.81 -34.02 -4.85
C GLU A 604 -28.32 -34.30 -5.13
N ASP A 605 -27.61 -33.35 -5.76
CA ASP A 605 -26.20 -33.48 -6.14
C ASP A 605 -25.35 -32.34 -5.54
N TRP A 606 -24.54 -32.72 -4.55
CA TRP A 606 -23.65 -31.78 -3.86
C TRP A 606 -22.47 -31.32 -4.73
N SER A 607 -22.11 -32.07 -5.77
CA SER A 607 -21.03 -31.68 -6.69
C SER A 607 -21.43 -30.53 -7.59
N VAL A 608 -22.67 -30.55 -8.08
CA VAL A 608 -23.27 -29.44 -8.81
C VAL A 608 -23.45 -28.24 -7.89
N LYS A 609 -23.83 -28.45 -6.63
CA LYS A 609 -23.99 -27.34 -5.67
C LYS A 609 -22.70 -26.55 -5.42
N ILE A 610 -21.55 -27.22 -5.48
CA ILE A 610 -20.24 -26.59 -5.32
C ILE A 610 -19.51 -26.36 -6.65
N SER A 611 -20.17 -26.44 -7.81
CA SER A 611 -19.52 -26.19 -9.10
C SER A 611 -19.15 -24.72 -9.28
N ASP A 612 -19.98 -23.82 -8.74
CA ASP A 612 -19.88 -22.38 -8.99
C ASP A 612 -19.08 -21.64 -7.91
N THR A 613 -18.63 -22.33 -6.86
CA THR A 613 -17.78 -21.69 -5.83
C THR A 613 -16.36 -21.50 -6.34
N LEU A 614 -15.75 -20.37 -5.96
CA LEU A 614 -14.33 -20.09 -6.16
C LEU A 614 -13.45 -20.74 -5.06
N ALA A 615 -14.07 -21.22 -3.98
CA ALA A 615 -13.38 -21.90 -2.89
C ALA A 615 -12.94 -23.31 -3.31
N ASP A 616 -11.93 -23.82 -2.61
CA ASP A 616 -11.39 -25.16 -2.83
C ASP A 616 -12.24 -26.26 -2.14
N GLY A 617 -13.29 -25.84 -1.41
CA GLY A 617 -14.39 -26.67 -0.94
C GLY A 617 -15.34 -25.88 -0.03
N VAL A 618 -16.33 -26.56 0.55
CA VAL A 618 -17.38 -25.92 1.36
C VAL A 618 -17.69 -26.72 2.61
N ILE A 619 -17.83 -26.01 3.72
CA ILE A 619 -18.33 -26.51 5.00
C ILE A 619 -19.77 -26.01 5.15
N TYR A 620 -20.74 -26.92 5.10
CA TYR A 620 -22.16 -26.60 5.28
C TYR A 620 -22.57 -26.76 6.74
N ALA A 621 -22.87 -25.65 7.40
CA ALA A 621 -23.50 -25.61 8.71
C ALA A 621 -25.02 -25.73 8.56
N VAL A 622 -25.59 -26.88 8.91
CA VAL A 622 -27.01 -27.16 8.69
C VAL A 622 -27.84 -26.67 9.87
N ILE A 623 -28.78 -25.74 9.62
CA ILE A 623 -29.73 -25.22 10.59
C ILE A 623 -30.97 -26.14 10.62
N PRO A 624 -31.18 -26.94 11.68
CA PRO A 624 -32.36 -27.79 11.83
C PRO A 624 -33.63 -26.94 12.03
N GLU A 625 -34.78 -27.33 11.45
CA GLU A 625 -36.07 -26.65 11.74
C GLU A 625 -36.65 -27.12 13.08
N ASN A 626 -36.34 -28.34 13.50
CA ASN A 626 -36.79 -28.91 14.76
C ASN A 626 -35.78 -29.93 15.31
N LYS A 627 -36.03 -30.40 16.54
CA LYS A 627 -35.15 -31.37 17.22
C LYS A 627 -35.03 -32.72 16.50
N GLU A 628 -36.07 -33.18 15.82
CA GLU A 628 -36.06 -34.48 15.11
C GLU A 628 -35.24 -34.42 13.82
N ASP A 629 -35.10 -33.24 13.21
CA ASP A 629 -34.38 -33.07 11.96
C ASP A 629 -32.89 -33.40 12.10
N ILE A 630 -32.29 -33.12 13.26
CA ILE A 630 -30.88 -33.41 13.54
C ILE A 630 -30.59 -34.90 13.27
N ALA A 631 -31.37 -35.80 13.88
CA ALA A 631 -31.17 -37.24 13.70
C ALA A 631 -31.42 -37.70 12.25
N LYS A 632 -32.47 -37.16 11.60
CA LYS A 632 -32.80 -37.49 10.20
C LYS A 632 -31.71 -37.06 9.22
N ILE A 633 -31.16 -35.86 9.42
CA ILE A 633 -30.07 -35.30 8.61
C ILE A 633 -28.79 -36.10 8.85
N GLU A 634 -28.46 -36.43 10.10
CA GLU A 634 -27.32 -37.29 10.44
C GLU A 634 -27.39 -38.65 9.72
N ASP A 635 -28.53 -39.35 9.79
CA ASP A 635 -28.74 -40.63 9.10
C ASP A 635 -28.59 -40.51 7.58
N LYS A 636 -29.08 -39.40 7.00
CA LYS A 636 -28.93 -39.13 5.57
C LYS A 636 -27.48 -38.87 5.17
N ILE A 637 -26.73 -38.11 5.98
CA ILE A 637 -25.29 -37.86 5.77
C ILE A 637 -24.51 -39.17 5.87
N ILE A 638 -24.79 -40.03 6.85
CA ILE A 638 -24.04 -41.28 7.03
C ILE A 638 -24.31 -42.29 5.90
N SER A 639 -25.54 -42.32 5.39
CA SER A 639 -25.94 -43.24 4.32
C SER A 639 -25.67 -42.72 2.90
N GLY A 640 -25.37 -41.44 2.74
CA GLY A 640 -25.15 -40.79 1.46
C GLY A 640 -23.72 -40.93 0.91
N ILE A 641 -23.56 -40.55 -0.36
CA ILE A 641 -22.25 -40.40 -1.01
C ILE A 641 -22.08 -38.91 -1.30
N TYR A 642 -20.95 -38.36 -0.88
CA TYR A 642 -20.66 -36.93 -0.96
C TYR A 642 -19.29 -36.71 -1.58
N GLU A 643 -19.13 -35.57 -2.23
CA GLU A 643 -17.84 -35.16 -2.80
C GLU A 643 -16.82 -34.86 -1.69
N GLU A 644 -15.54 -35.14 -1.95
CA GLU A 644 -14.43 -34.93 -1.00
C GLU A 644 -14.34 -33.49 -0.48
N ARG A 645 -14.73 -32.51 -1.31
CA ARG A 645 -14.66 -31.08 -1.00
C ARG A 645 -15.79 -30.59 -0.09
N VAL A 646 -16.71 -31.47 0.33
CA VAL A 646 -17.87 -31.11 1.15
C VAL A 646 -17.70 -31.65 2.57
N VAL A 647 -17.86 -30.76 3.55
CA VAL A 647 -17.92 -31.10 4.98
C VAL A 647 -19.25 -30.63 5.54
N PHE A 648 -19.92 -31.45 6.33
CA PHE A 648 -21.13 -31.03 7.04
C PHE A 648 -20.84 -30.76 8.51
N CYS A 649 -21.48 -29.72 9.04
CA CYS A 649 -21.50 -29.37 10.45
C CYS A 649 -22.97 -29.38 10.92
N LEU A 650 -23.26 -30.20 11.92
CA LEU A 650 -24.62 -30.40 12.44
C LEU A 650 -24.63 -30.15 13.96
N PRO A 651 -25.58 -29.38 14.50
CA PRO A 651 -25.58 -29.06 15.92
C PRO A 651 -25.97 -30.27 16.75
N LYS A 652 -25.41 -30.40 17.95
CA LYS A 652 -25.78 -31.48 18.88
C LYS A 652 -27.14 -31.26 19.54
N LYS A 653 -27.60 -30.01 19.60
CA LYS A 653 -28.87 -29.61 20.22
C LYS A 653 -29.57 -28.59 19.34
N PHE A 654 -30.90 -28.69 19.28
CA PHE A 654 -31.73 -27.71 18.61
C PHE A 654 -31.79 -26.40 19.43
N THR A 655 -31.65 -25.27 18.77
CA THR A 655 -31.81 -23.92 19.33
C THR A 655 -32.68 -23.12 18.38
N ASP A 656 -33.81 -22.63 18.88
CA ASP A 656 -34.71 -21.76 18.11
C ASP A 656 -34.11 -20.36 18.04
N ILE A 657 -33.44 -20.07 16.92
CA ILE A 657 -32.75 -18.80 16.66
C ILE A 657 -33.50 -17.91 15.68
N GLU A 658 -34.60 -18.39 15.09
CA GLU A 658 -35.29 -17.74 13.97
C GLU A 658 -35.76 -16.33 14.35
N LYS A 659 -36.41 -16.21 15.51
CA LYS A 659 -36.90 -14.90 15.99
C LYS A 659 -35.76 -13.91 16.17
N VAL A 660 -34.65 -14.34 16.76
CA VAL A 660 -33.48 -13.50 17.05
C VAL A 660 -32.78 -13.07 15.76
N ALA A 661 -32.63 -13.97 14.79
CA ALA A 661 -32.02 -13.67 13.50
C ALA A 661 -32.83 -12.61 12.72
N PHE A 662 -34.15 -12.75 12.66
CA PHE A 662 -34.99 -11.74 12.01
C PHE A 662 -34.97 -10.40 12.74
N GLU A 663 -34.97 -10.44 14.07
CA GLU A 663 -34.87 -9.23 14.89
C GLU A 663 -33.55 -8.50 14.67
N TYR A 664 -32.42 -9.23 14.63
CA TYR A 664 -31.11 -8.66 14.34
C TYR A 664 -31.09 -7.95 13.00
N SER A 665 -31.53 -8.62 11.93
CA SER A 665 -31.61 -8.02 10.59
C SER A 665 -32.52 -6.78 10.56
N ALA A 666 -33.66 -6.84 11.24
CA ALA A 666 -34.61 -5.74 11.32
C ALA A 666 -34.00 -4.52 12.01
N VAL A 667 -33.30 -4.71 13.13
CA VAL A 667 -32.66 -3.63 13.88
C VAL A 667 -31.51 -3.00 13.08
N CYS A 668 -30.68 -3.81 12.41
CA CYS A 668 -29.62 -3.30 11.53
C CYS A 668 -30.18 -2.41 10.42
N GLU A 669 -31.21 -2.87 9.71
CA GLU A 669 -31.87 -2.06 8.67
C GLU A 669 -32.52 -0.78 9.23
N LEU A 670 -33.18 -0.86 10.39
CA LEU A 670 -33.80 0.30 11.02
C LEU A 670 -32.75 1.34 11.43
N LYS A 671 -31.61 0.90 11.98
CA LYS A 671 -30.48 1.78 12.31
C LYS A 671 -29.95 2.51 11.07
N ASP A 672 -29.80 1.81 9.95
CA ASP A 672 -29.31 2.38 8.69
C ASP A 672 -30.29 3.39 8.07
N LEU A 673 -31.58 3.29 8.40
CA LEU A 673 -32.63 4.21 7.94
C LEU A 673 -32.75 5.47 8.81
N VAL A 674 -32.11 5.51 9.99
CA VAL A 674 -32.13 6.71 10.85
C VAL A 674 -31.24 7.80 10.25
N VAL A 675 -31.84 8.96 10.00
CA VAL A 675 -31.14 10.16 9.51
C VAL A 675 -31.30 11.27 10.53
N ASP A 676 -30.19 11.88 10.95
CA ASP A 676 -30.14 13.05 11.84
C ASP A 676 -30.74 12.88 13.25
N ASP A 677 -30.88 11.65 13.75
CA ASP A 677 -31.26 11.34 15.14
C ASP A 677 -30.22 10.42 15.80
N GLU A 678 -29.20 11.01 16.42
CA GLU A 678 -28.15 10.28 17.13
C GLU A 678 -28.70 9.46 18.31
N LEU A 679 -29.73 9.95 19.01
CA LEU A 679 -30.31 9.27 20.16
C LEU A 679 -31.02 7.98 19.74
N LEU A 680 -31.82 8.04 18.68
CA LEU A 680 -32.49 6.85 18.14
C LEU A 680 -31.47 5.84 17.57
N LYS A 681 -30.39 6.32 16.96
CA LYS A 681 -29.32 5.46 16.46
C LYS A 681 -28.61 4.72 17.61
N ASP A 682 -28.30 5.42 18.70
CA ASP A 682 -27.73 4.84 19.91
C ASP A 682 -28.69 3.82 20.54
N GLU A 683 -30.01 4.07 20.51
CA GLU A 683 -31.00 3.09 20.97
C GLU A 683 -30.97 1.80 20.17
N TYR A 684 -30.97 1.86 18.83
CA TYR A 684 -30.87 0.66 18.01
C TYR A 684 -29.54 -0.07 18.23
N GLU A 685 -28.44 0.66 18.41
CA GLU A 685 -27.12 0.08 18.70
C GLU A 685 -27.13 -0.77 19.97
N ILE A 686 -27.86 -0.35 21.02
CA ILE A 686 -28.04 -1.16 22.23
C ILE A 686 -28.71 -2.51 21.93
N TYR A 687 -29.69 -2.55 21.02
CA TYR A 687 -30.34 -3.81 20.62
C TYR A 687 -29.44 -4.66 19.72
N ILE A 688 -28.67 -4.03 18.81
CA ILE A 688 -27.68 -4.73 17.99
C ILE A 688 -26.67 -5.42 18.87
N ASP A 689 -26.07 -4.72 19.85
CA ASP A 689 -25.10 -5.29 20.78
C ASP A 689 -25.65 -6.55 21.49
N ASP A 690 -26.89 -6.49 21.99
CA ASP A 690 -27.55 -7.63 22.67
C ASP A 690 -27.79 -8.82 21.72
N LEU A 691 -28.19 -8.53 20.47
CA LEU A 691 -28.50 -9.55 19.46
C LEU A 691 -27.23 -10.15 18.85
N GLU A 692 -26.17 -9.38 18.66
CA GLU A 692 -24.87 -9.85 18.13
C GLU A 692 -24.23 -10.87 19.04
N GLU A 693 -24.33 -10.71 20.37
CA GLU A 693 -23.79 -11.70 21.31
C GLU A 693 -24.47 -13.07 21.14
N VAL A 694 -25.80 -13.08 20.96
CA VAL A 694 -26.58 -14.31 20.75
C VAL A 694 -26.29 -14.92 19.38
N ILE A 695 -26.27 -14.10 18.31
CA ILE A 695 -25.94 -14.53 16.95
C ILE A 695 -24.51 -15.09 16.88
N GLY A 696 -23.55 -14.39 17.49
CA GLY A 696 -22.15 -14.79 17.57
C GLY A 696 -21.97 -16.11 18.32
N SER A 697 -22.63 -16.27 19.47
CA SER A 697 -22.63 -17.54 20.23
C SER A 697 -23.20 -18.69 19.40
N PHE A 698 -24.31 -18.47 18.70
CA PHE A 698 -24.90 -19.45 17.79
C PHE A 698 -23.92 -19.83 16.68
N ILE A 699 -23.31 -18.87 15.98
CA ILE A 699 -22.32 -19.13 14.92
C ILE A 699 -21.12 -19.89 15.47
N PHE A 700 -20.57 -19.46 16.61
CA PHE A 700 -19.42 -20.12 17.24
C PHE A 700 -19.70 -21.55 17.67
N SER A 701 -20.95 -21.89 18.00
CA SER A 701 -21.32 -23.29 18.30
C SER A 701 -21.09 -24.25 17.11
N TYR A 702 -21.09 -23.74 15.87
CA TYR A 702 -20.77 -24.50 14.65
C TYR A 702 -19.32 -24.28 14.20
N ALA A 703 -18.83 -23.05 14.26
CA ALA A 703 -17.54 -22.66 13.68
C ALA A 703 -16.34 -22.88 14.59
N ARG A 704 -16.55 -23.02 15.91
CA ARG A 704 -15.51 -23.27 16.91
C ARG A 704 -15.70 -24.66 17.53
N PRO A 705 -14.97 -25.68 17.04
CA PRO A 705 -15.06 -27.04 17.58
C PRO A 705 -14.79 -27.14 19.09
N GLU A 706 -14.06 -26.18 19.67
CA GLU A 706 -13.75 -26.10 21.10
C GLU A 706 -15.00 -25.92 21.99
N THR A 707 -16.10 -25.42 21.41
CA THR A 707 -17.36 -25.21 22.13
C THR A 707 -18.16 -26.50 22.33
N ASP A 708 -17.78 -27.58 21.65
CA ASP A 708 -18.50 -28.86 21.62
C ASP A 708 -19.97 -28.74 21.16
N GLY A 709 -20.32 -27.66 20.44
CA GLY A 709 -21.70 -27.35 20.02
C GLY A 709 -22.21 -28.17 18.84
N ALA A 710 -21.31 -28.67 17.99
CA ALA A 710 -21.64 -29.36 16.75
C ALA A 710 -20.76 -30.59 16.49
N ASP A 711 -21.29 -31.49 15.66
CA ASP A 711 -20.60 -32.66 15.11
C ASP A 711 -20.28 -32.44 13.63
N TYR A 712 -19.12 -32.93 13.20
CA TYR A 712 -18.61 -32.74 11.84
C TYR A 712 -18.57 -34.06 11.07
N TYR A 713 -18.91 -34.00 9.78
CA TYR A 713 -18.98 -35.16 8.90
C TYR A 713 -18.26 -34.92 7.58
N HIS A 714 -17.47 -35.89 7.13
CA HIS A 714 -16.75 -35.88 5.87
C HIS A 714 -16.93 -37.22 5.15
N VAL A 715 -17.37 -37.20 3.90
CA VAL A 715 -17.62 -38.40 3.07
C VAL A 715 -18.45 -39.47 3.81
N GLY A 716 -19.56 -39.03 4.41
CA GLY A 716 -20.51 -39.88 5.15
C GLY A 716 -19.99 -40.48 6.46
N LYS A 717 -18.87 -39.96 7.00
CA LYS A 717 -18.32 -40.41 8.28
C LYS A 717 -18.18 -39.25 9.26
N LYS A 718 -18.54 -39.51 10.52
CA LYS A 718 -18.30 -38.58 11.62
C LYS A 718 -16.80 -38.45 11.88
N VAL A 719 -16.31 -37.21 11.99
CA VAL A 719 -14.90 -36.88 12.24
C VAL A 719 -14.76 -36.22 13.61
N SER A 720 -13.82 -36.69 14.42
CA SER A 720 -13.56 -36.15 15.76
C SER A 720 -12.75 -34.87 15.69
N ILE A 721 -13.42 -33.72 15.78
CA ILE A 721 -12.82 -32.38 15.76
C ILE A 721 -13.20 -31.65 17.05
N TYR A 722 -12.20 -31.30 17.85
CA TYR A 722 -12.36 -30.62 19.15
C TYR A 722 -11.66 -29.25 19.19
N ARG A 723 -10.85 -28.94 18.18
CA ARG A 723 -10.15 -27.66 18.04
C ARG A 723 -10.02 -27.25 16.59
N LYS A 724 -9.92 -25.94 16.32
CA LYS A 724 -9.71 -25.36 14.98
C LYS A 724 -8.53 -25.99 14.22
N ALA A 725 -7.44 -26.31 14.91
CA ALA A 725 -6.28 -26.96 14.29
C ALA A 725 -6.61 -28.33 13.67
N GLN A 726 -7.54 -29.09 14.26
CA GLN A 726 -8.00 -30.37 13.70
C GLN A 726 -8.90 -30.18 12.48
N MET A 727 -9.72 -29.13 12.47
CA MET A 727 -10.49 -28.75 11.28
C MET A 727 -9.55 -28.39 10.13
N SER A 728 -8.58 -27.51 10.37
CA SER A 728 -7.56 -27.14 9.37
C SER A 728 -6.76 -28.36 8.86
N ALA A 729 -6.46 -29.32 9.74
CA ALA A 729 -5.80 -30.57 9.36
C ALA A 729 -6.68 -31.44 8.44
N LEU A 730 -7.98 -31.57 8.73
CA LEU A 730 -8.94 -32.27 7.85
C LEU A 730 -8.99 -31.59 6.47
N LEU A 731 -9.15 -30.27 6.42
CA LEU A 731 -9.18 -29.52 5.16
C LEU A 731 -7.88 -29.70 4.36
N SER A 732 -6.73 -29.76 5.04
CA SER A 732 -5.44 -30.03 4.40
C SER A 732 -5.35 -31.43 3.80
N GLU A 733 -5.90 -32.45 4.47
CA GLU A 733 -5.98 -33.81 3.92
C GLU A 733 -6.93 -33.87 2.70
N ILE A 734 -8.03 -33.11 2.73
CA ILE A 734 -8.92 -32.96 1.58
C ILE A 734 -8.14 -32.37 0.39
N CYS A 735 -7.45 -31.24 0.59
CA CYS A 735 -6.66 -30.64 -0.47
C CYS A 735 -5.57 -31.57 -1.01
N LYS A 736 -4.90 -32.35 -0.14
CA LYS A 736 -3.89 -33.32 -0.56
C LYS A 736 -4.46 -34.42 -1.45
N LYS A 737 -5.69 -34.87 -1.18
CA LYS A 737 -6.38 -35.89 -1.97
C LYS A 737 -6.93 -35.34 -3.28
N VAL A 738 -7.44 -34.11 -3.25
CA VAL A 738 -8.11 -33.47 -4.39
C VAL A 738 -7.11 -32.83 -5.36
N TYR A 739 -5.99 -32.29 -4.86
CA TYR A 739 -4.98 -31.57 -5.64
C TYR A 739 -3.56 -32.17 -5.50
N PRO A 740 -3.38 -33.49 -5.71
CA PRO A 740 -2.09 -34.15 -5.49
C PRO A 740 -0.98 -33.69 -6.46
N HIS A 741 -1.34 -33.05 -7.58
CA HIS A 741 -0.42 -32.63 -8.64
C HIS A 741 -0.24 -31.12 -8.72
N ALA A 742 -0.60 -30.38 -7.67
CA ALA A 742 -0.40 -28.94 -7.63
C ALA A 742 1.11 -28.60 -7.60
N PRO A 743 1.62 -27.81 -8.57
CA PRO A 743 3.01 -27.37 -8.54
C PRO A 743 3.24 -26.27 -7.49
N ILE A 744 4.44 -26.22 -6.92
CA ILE A 744 4.83 -25.21 -5.93
C ILE A 744 5.28 -23.93 -6.67
N ILE A 745 4.56 -22.83 -6.45
CA ILE A 745 4.87 -21.53 -7.05
C ILE A 745 4.82 -20.46 -5.97
N ASN A 746 5.98 -20.12 -5.42
CA ASN A 746 6.08 -19.14 -4.33
C ASN A 746 6.01 -17.70 -4.85
N ASN A 747 4.78 -17.27 -5.18
CA ASN A 747 4.48 -15.87 -5.46
C ASN A 747 2.98 -15.59 -5.29
N GLU A 748 2.61 -15.14 -4.09
CA GLU A 748 1.22 -14.82 -3.75
C GLU A 748 0.61 -13.76 -4.68
N SER A 749 1.42 -12.84 -5.24
CA SER A 749 0.89 -11.76 -6.09
C SER A 749 0.35 -12.23 -7.44
N ILE A 750 0.78 -13.41 -7.92
CA ILE A 750 0.37 -13.98 -9.19
C ILE A 750 -0.32 -15.35 -9.07
N ASN A 751 -0.05 -16.10 -8.01
CA ASN A 751 -0.67 -17.40 -7.72
C ASN A 751 -2.08 -17.23 -7.11
N LYS A 752 -2.95 -16.50 -7.81
CA LYS A 752 -4.33 -16.16 -7.42
C LYS A 752 -5.28 -16.21 -8.60
N ASN A 753 -6.58 -16.36 -8.34
CA ASN A 753 -7.61 -16.33 -9.38
C ASN A 753 -7.94 -14.89 -9.83
N ILE A 754 -7.94 -13.95 -8.88
CA ILE A 754 -8.20 -12.54 -9.15
C ILE A 754 -6.90 -11.77 -8.95
N LEU A 755 -6.44 -11.09 -10.01
CA LEU A 755 -5.18 -10.34 -9.99
C LEU A 755 -5.44 -8.83 -9.94
N PRO A 756 -4.66 -8.07 -9.14
CA PRO A 756 -4.66 -6.62 -9.25
C PRO A 756 -4.03 -6.18 -10.58
N THR A 757 -4.42 -5.01 -11.09
CA THR A 757 -3.93 -4.46 -12.37
C THR A 757 -2.40 -4.39 -12.44
N VAL A 758 -1.73 -4.13 -11.32
CA VAL A 758 -0.26 -4.09 -11.24
C VAL A 758 0.37 -5.46 -11.54
N ALA A 759 -0.22 -6.54 -11.03
CA ALA A 759 0.24 -7.90 -11.30
C ALA A 759 -0.02 -8.30 -12.76
N ILE A 760 -1.17 -7.91 -13.33
CA ILE A 760 -1.49 -8.12 -14.76
C ILE A 760 -0.46 -7.43 -15.66
N ASN A 761 -0.14 -6.16 -15.37
CA ASN A 761 0.87 -5.40 -16.12
C ASN A 761 2.28 -6.00 -16.00
N SER A 762 2.65 -6.46 -14.80
CA SER A 762 3.94 -7.12 -14.56
C SER A 762 4.04 -8.46 -15.29
N ARG A 763 2.96 -9.27 -15.27
CA ARG A 763 2.84 -10.50 -16.07
C ARG A 763 2.95 -10.18 -17.57
N ALA A 764 2.29 -9.15 -18.07
CA ALA A 764 2.34 -8.79 -19.49
C ALA A 764 3.75 -8.48 -20.00
N LYS A 765 4.59 -7.81 -19.19
CA LYS A 765 6.01 -7.59 -19.50
C LYS A 765 6.79 -8.90 -19.61
N LEU A 766 6.57 -9.81 -18.67
CA LEU A 766 7.17 -11.15 -18.70
C LEU A 766 6.72 -11.95 -19.92
N LEU A 767 5.44 -11.95 -20.24
CA LEU A 767 4.89 -12.62 -21.43
C LEU A 767 5.51 -12.08 -22.72
N LYS A 768 5.74 -10.76 -22.80
CA LYS A 768 6.42 -10.17 -23.97
C LYS A 768 7.85 -10.71 -24.14
N GLY A 769 8.58 -10.92 -23.06
CA GLY A 769 9.90 -11.54 -23.07
C GLY A 769 9.85 -13.02 -23.48
N LEU A 770 8.91 -13.80 -22.95
CA LEU A 770 8.74 -15.22 -23.31
C LEU A 770 8.30 -15.45 -24.75
N LEU A 771 7.49 -14.55 -25.32
CA LEU A 771 6.99 -14.64 -26.69
C LEU A 771 7.97 -14.08 -27.73
N SER A 772 9.17 -13.65 -27.33
CA SER A 772 10.22 -13.23 -28.25
C SER A 772 10.83 -14.42 -29.01
N THR A 773 11.38 -14.18 -30.21
CA THR A 773 12.02 -15.25 -31.01
C THR A 773 13.29 -15.78 -30.35
N GLU A 774 14.07 -14.91 -29.72
CA GLU A 774 15.27 -15.25 -28.95
C GLU A 774 15.10 -14.77 -27.51
N LEU A 775 15.35 -15.65 -26.54
CA LEU A 775 15.24 -15.31 -25.13
C LEU A 775 16.43 -14.42 -24.71
N GLU A 776 16.20 -13.13 -24.56
CA GLU A 776 17.18 -12.19 -24.04
C GLU A 776 17.55 -12.49 -22.57
N PRO A 777 18.76 -12.13 -22.10
CA PRO A 777 19.09 -12.15 -20.68
C PRO A 777 18.01 -11.49 -19.80
N ASN A 778 17.59 -12.17 -18.75
CA ASN A 778 16.47 -11.81 -17.87
C ASN A 778 15.14 -11.56 -18.58
N LEU A 779 14.96 -12.11 -19.80
CA LEU A 779 13.79 -11.90 -20.66
C LEU A 779 13.54 -10.41 -20.97
N GLY A 780 14.62 -9.61 -21.02
CA GLY A 780 14.56 -8.15 -21.22
C GLY A 780 14.09 -7.35 -19.99
N LEU A 781 13.96 -8.00 -18.83
CA LEU A 781 13.56 -7.35 -17.57
C LEU A 781 14.78 -6.84 -16.79
N SER A 782 14.65 -5.65 -16.19
CA SER A 782 15.72 -5.01 -15.41
C SER A 782 15.25 -4.56 -14.03
N GLY A 783 16.14 -4.59 -13.04
CA GLY A 783 15.88 -4.10 -11.68
C GLY A 783 15.35 -5.18 -10.72
N THR A 784 14.57 -4.76 -9.71
CA THR A 784 14.04 -5.61 -8.64
C THR A 784 12.51 -5.49 -8.49
N GLY A 785 11.83 -5.09 -9.56
CA GLY A 785 10.38 -4.89 -9.58
C GLY A 785 9.56 -6.19 -9.46
N GLN A 786 8.24 -6.03 -9.41
CA GLN A 786 7.29 -7.15 -9.32
C GLN A 786 7.38 -8.10 -10.54
N ASP A 787 7.66 -7.58 -11.73
CA ASP A 787 7.92 -8.36 -12.95
C ASP A 787 9.12 -9.30 -12.81
N VAL A 788 10.24 -8.81 -12.27
CA VAL A 788 11.44 -9.63 -11.99
C VAL A 788 11.16 -10.68 -10.91
N SER A 789 10.41 -10.31 -9.87
CA SER A 789 9.99 -11.25 -8.82
C SER A 789 9.11 -12.38 -9.37
N ILE A 790 8.10 -12.05 -10.19
CA ILE A 790 7.22 -13.03 -10.86
C ILE A 790 8.05 -13.94 -11.77
N MET A 791 8.95 -13.39 -12.58
CA MET A 791 9.83 -14.18 -13.46
C MET A 791 10.68 -15.19 -12.67
N ARG A 792 11.34 -14.74 -11.60
CA ARG A 792 12.19 -15.62 -10.78
C ARG A 792 11.40 -16.73 -10.10
N SER A 793 10.26 -16.40 -9.51
CA SER A 793 9.42 -17.36 -8.77
C SER A 793 8.67 -18.35 -9.67
N THR A 794 8.23 -17.93 -10.86
CA THR A 794 7.45 -18.79 -11.77
C THR A 794 8.31 -19.59 -12.75
N LEU A 795 9.52 -19.12 -13.09
CA LEU A 795 10.37 -19.75 -14.11
C LEU A 795 11.71 -20.26 -13.58
N VAL A 796 12.41 -19.46 -12.77
CA VAL A 796 13.78 -19.81 -12.32
C VAL A 796 13.74 -20.79 -11.16
N GLN A 797 12.98 -20.48 -10.10
CA GLN A 797 12.88 -21.31 -8.90
C GLN A 797 12.17 -22.64 -9.17
N THR A 798 11.24 -22.65 -10.12
CA THR A 798 10.51 -23.83 -10.57
C THR A 798 11.31 -24.70 -11.53
N GLY A 799 12.51 -24.25 -11.93
CA GLY A 799 13.40 -24.95 -12.85
C GLY A 799 12.95 -24.94 -14.31
N VAL A 800 11.90 -24.20 -14.66
CA VAL A 800 11.37 -24.08 -16.03
C VAL A 800 12.32 -23.30 -16.93
N ILE A 801 13.14 -22.40 -16.39
CA ILE A 801 14.23 -21.74 -17.10
C ILE A 801 15.55 -21.83 -16.33
N LYS A 802 16.62 -22.23 -17.02
CA LYS A 802 18.01 -22.18 -16.52
C LYS A 802 18.81 -21.07 -17.23
N ASN A 803 19.93 -20.67 -16.63
CA ASN A 803 20.87 -19.67 -17.18
C ASN A 803 20.24 -18.33 -17.58
N ILE A 804 19.22 -17.90 -16.82
CA ILE A 804 18.41 -16.71 -17.09
C ILE A 804 19.21 -15.41 -17.32
N THR A 805 20.40 -15.27 -16.71
CA THR A 805 21.22 -14.03 -16.80
C THR A 805 22.16 -13.98 -18.00
N GLU A 806 22.38 -15.10 -18.70
CA GLU A 806 23.36 -15.20 -19.79
C GLU A 806 22.67 -15.67 -21.09
N ALA A 807 22.20 -16.92 -21.09
CA ALA A 807 21.53 -17.54 -22.22
C ALA A 807 20.36 -18.37 -21.66
N PRO A 808 19.18 -17.75 -21.48
CA PRO A 808 18.02 -18.45 -20.93
C PRO A 808 17.66 -19.69 -21.74
N GLU A 809 17.51 -20.81 -21.05
CA GLU A 809 17.14 -22.10 -21.65
C GLU A 809 15.87 -22.61 -20.99
N ILE A 810 14.83 -22.89 -21.78
CA ILE A 810 13.57 -23.46 -21.29
C ILE A 810 13.73 -24.97 -21.08
N ILE A 811 13.37 -25.44 -19.89
CA ILE A 811 13.36 -26.85 -19.50
C ILE A 811 11.90 -27.31 -19.39
N ILE A 812 11.41 -28.05 -20.38
CA ILE A 812 10.02 -28.54 -20.41
C ILE A 812 9.73 -29.66 -19.38
N ALA A 813 10.79 -30.35 -18.95
CA ALA A 813 10.74 -31.41 -17.94
C ALA A 813 11.66 -31.05 -16.77
N PRO A 814 11.26 -30.08 -15.91
CA PRO A 814 12.03 -29.71 -14.73
C PRO A 814 12.10 -30.87 -13.72
N GLU A 815 12.94 -30.72 -12.69
CA GLU A 815 13.16 -31.74 -11.66
C GLU A 815 11.92 -32.01 -10.79
N ASP A 816 11.05 -31.01 -10.61
CA ASP A 816 9.80 -31.17 -9.87
C ASP A 816 8.74 -31.92 -10.69
N ASP A 817 8.29 -33.07 -10.18
CA ASP A 817 7.35 -33.96 -10.87
C ASP A 817 5.98 -33.29 -11.13
N ASN A 818 5.50 -32.43 -10.23
CA ASN A 818 4.21 -31.76 -10.38
C ASN A 818 4.28 -30.65 -11.44
N MET A 819 5.37 -29.87 -11.44
CA MET A 819 5.65 -28.86 -12.45
C MET A 819 5.81 -29.51 -13.83
N LYS A 820 6.54 -30.62 -13.89
CA LYS A 820 6.68 -31.43 -15.10
C LYS A 820 5.33 -31.96 -15.59
N TYR A 821 4.50 -32.51 -14.70
CA TYR A 821 3.16 -33.01 -15.06
C TYR A 821 2.27 -31.88 -15.61
N MET A 822 2.28 -30.71 -14.99
CA MET A 822 1.54 -29.52 -15.44
C MET A 822 2.01 -29.05 -16.83
N LEU A 823 3.32 -28.94 -17.07
CA LEU A 823 3.87 -28.54 -18.36
C LEU A 823 3.57 -29.56 -19.47
N HIS A 824 3.66 -30.87 -19.18
CA HIS A 824 3.25 -31.91 -20.12
C HIS A 824 1.74 -31.84 -20.41
N THR A 825 0.91 -31.48 -19.43
CA THR A 825 -0.52 -31.27 -19.65
C THR A 825 -0.76 -30.15 -20.67
N ILE A 826 -0.05 -29.02 -20.54
CA ILE A 826 -0.12 -27.91 -21.52
C ILE A 826 0.42 -28.36 -22.88
N GLN A 827 1.56 -29.06 -22.93
CA GLN A 827 2.15 -29.55 -24.18
C GLN A 827 1.22 -30.52 -24.92
N SER A 828 0.61 -31.46 -24.20
CA SER A 828 -0.32 -32.44 -24.76
C SER A 828 -1.52 -31.77 -25.41
N PHE A 829 -2.04 -30.67 -24.84
CA PHE A 829 -3.14 -29.90 -25.42
C PHE A 829 -2.79 -29.33 -26.80
N PHE A 830 -1.58 -28.80 -26.98
CA PHE A 830 -1.13 -28.31 -28.29
C PHE A 830 -0.87 -29.43 -29.29
N VAL A 831 -0.37 -30.60 -28.84
CA VAL A 831 -0.19 -31.78 -29.69
C VAL A 831 -1.55 -32.35 -30.14
N ASP A 832 -2.53 -32.40 -29.23
CA ASP A 832 -3.91 -32.84 -29.51
C ASP A 832 -4.55 -31.98 -30.62
N ALA A 833 -4.22 -30.69 -30.71
CA ALA A 833 -4.66 -29.81 -31.78
C ALA A 833 -4.11 -30.20 -33.16
N GLY A 834 -2.88 -30.72 -33.23
CA GLY A 834 -2.31 -31.25 -34.48
C GLY A 834 -2.98 -32.55 -34.95
N VAL A 835 -3.53 -33.35 -34.03
CA VAL A 835 -4.22 -34.62 -34.33
C VAL A 835 -5.69 -34.41 -34.65
N ASN A 836 -6.38 -33.58 -33.85
CA ASN A 836 -7.83 -33.38 -33.93
C ASN A 836 -8.22 -32.18 -34.80
N GLY A 837 -7.24 -31.44 -35.34
CA GLY A 837 -7.42 -30.25 -36.18
C GLY A 837 -7.56 -28.95 -35.37
N GLU A 838 -8.41 -28.94 -34.33
CA GLU A 838 -8.65 -27.75 -33.50
C GLU A 838 -8.94 -28.15 -32.04
N GLN A 839 -8.48 -27.34 -31.07
CA GLN A 839 -8.78 -27.49 -29.65
C GLN A 839 -9.17 -26.15 -29.02
N ASN A 840 -10.19 -26.15 -28.16
CA ASN A 840 -10.66 -24.95 -27.44
C ASN A 840 -9.90 -24.77 -26.11
N PHE A 841 -9.52 -23.54 -25.77
CA PHE A 841 -8.77 -23.27 -24.54
C PHE A 841 -9.55 -23.56 -23.25
N ASP A 842 -10.88 -23.60 -23.26
CA ASP A 842 -11.68 -24.05 -22.10
C ASP A 842 -11.26 -25.45 -21.64
N VAL A 843 -10.95 -26.35 -22.58
CA VAL A 843 -10.49 -27.71 -22.26
C VAL A 843 -9.16 -27.67 -21.51
N LEU A 844 -8.24 -26.78 -21.90
CA LEU A 844 -6.96 -26.61 -21.21
C LEU A 844 -7.18 -26.04 -19.80
N TYR A 845 -7.99 -24.99 -19.68
CA TYR A 845 -8.27 -24.35 -18.39
C TYR A 845 -9.00 -25.30 -17.44
N GLU A 846 -9.92 -26.12 -17.94
CA GLU A 846 -10.56 -27.20 -17.17
C GLU A 846 -9.52 -28.22 -16.68
N ARG A 847 -8.63 -28.70 -17.56
CA ARG A 847 -7.53 -29.64 -17.20
C ARG A 847 -6.60 -29.08 -16.11
N LEU A 848 -6.33 -27.77 -16.12
CA LEU A 848 -5.40 -27.14 -15.19
C LEU A 848 -6.03 -26.72 -13.86
N THR A 849 -7.30 -26.31 -13.86
CA THR A 849 -7.95 -25.72 -12.68
C THR A 849 -8.93 -26.68 -11.99
N HIS A 850 -9.58 -27.57 -12.72
CA HIS A 850 -10.67 -28.37 -12.17
C HIS A 850 -10.14 -29.51 -11.27
N PRO A 851 -10.74 -29.73 -10.08
CA PRO A 851 -10.36 -30.77 -9.11
C PRO A 851 -10.18 -32.18 -9.71
N LYS A 852 -11.02 -32.53 -10.69
CA LYS A 852 -11.00 -33.84 -11.38
C LYS A 852 -9.62 -34.23 -11.95
N TYR A 853 -8.80 -33.25 -12.34
CA TYR A 853 -7.48 -33.51 -12.93
C TYR A 853 -6.33 -33.42 -11.91
N GLY A 854 -6.62 -33.02 -10.67
CA GLY A 854 -5.67 -33.06 -9.56
C GLY A 854 -4.62 -31.94 -9.51
N ILE A 855 -4.61 -30.99 -10.46
CA ILE A 855 -3.65 -29.86 -10.47
C ILE A 855 -4.19 -28.70 -9.64
N GLY A 856 -5.40 -28.22 -9.94
CA GLY A 856 -6.03 -27.13 -9.20
C GLY A 856 -5.27 -25.81 -9.24
N LEU A 857 -4.68 -25.47 -10.37
CA LEU A 857 -3.87 -24.26 -10.54
C LEU A 857 -4.73 -23.00 -10.41
N LYS A 858 -4.19 -21.92 -9.83
CA LYS A 858 -4.86 -20.62 -9.86
C LYS A 858 -4.67 -19.97 -11.23
N ILE A 859 -5.71 -19.34 -11.77
CA ILE A 859 -5.69 -18.88 -13.18
C ILE A 859 -4.63 -17.79 -13.46
N GLY A 860 -4.18 -17.04 -12.45
CA GLY A 860 -3.20 -15.97 -12.60
C GLY A 860 -1.85 -16.41 -13.19
N VAL A 861 -1.44 -17.66 -13.00
CA VAL A 861 -0.14 -18.17 -13.49
C VAL A 861 -0.22 -18.86 -14.85
N ILE A 862 -1.41 -19.31 -15.28
CA ILE A 862 -1.59 -20.11 -16.50
C ILE A 862 -0.96 -19.46 -17.74
N PRO A 863 -1.14 -18.13 -18.01
CA PRO A 863 -0.60 -17.50 -19.22
C PRO A 863 0.92 -17.59 -19.34
N ILE A 864 1.64 -17.60 -18.22
CA ILE A 864 3.12 -17.69 -18.22
C ILE A 864 3.54 -19.04 -18.78
N TYR A 865 2.95 -20.13 -18.29
CA TYR A 865 3.29 -21.47 -18.74
C TYR A 865 2.77 -21.79 -20.15
N ILE A 866 1.62 -21.21 -20.54
CA ILE A 866 1.20 -21.24 -21.95
C ILE A 866 2.25 -20.58 -22.84
N ALA A 867 2.76 -19.39 -22.47
CA ALA A 867 3.80 -18.70 -23.25
C ALA A 867 5.11 -19.52 -23.35
N VAL A 868 5.51 -20.20 -22.28
CA VAL A 868 6.66 -21.13 -22.28
C VAL A 868 6.48 -22.23 -23.32
N VAL A 869 5.31 -22.88 -23.37
CA VAL A 869 5.05 -23.97 -24.33
C VAL A 869 4.90 -23.46 -25.76
N ILE A 870 4.32 -22.26 -25.95
CA ILE A 870 4.22 -21.61 -27.26
C ILE A 870 5.61 -21.28 -27.81
N HIS A 871 6.53 -20.76 -26.98
CA HIS A 871 7.89 -20.42 -27.41
C HIS A 871 8.60 -21.61 -28.07
N LEU A 872 8.43 -22.82 -27.52
CA LEU A 872 9.04 -24.04 -28.05
C LEU A 872 8.43 -24.51 -29.39
N ASN A 873 7.21 -24.07 -29.73
CA ASN A 873 6.44 -24.56 -30.88
C ASN A 873 6.00 -23.42 -31.84
N HIS A 874 6.62 -22.24 -31.74
CA HIS A 874 6.11 -20.99 -32.29
C HIS A 874 5.90 -20.99 -33.81
N SER A 875 6.64 -21.79 -34.58
CA SER A 875 6.55 -21.78 -36.04
C SER A 875 5.23 -22.32 -36.58
N ASN A 876 4.49 -23.15 -35.82
CA ASN A 876 3.38 -23.95 -36.35
C ASN A 876 2.02 -23.65 -35.70
N LEU A 877 1.94 -22.73 -34.74
CA LEU A 877 0.73 -22.52 -33.94
C LEU A 877 -0.11 -21.33 -34.44
N VAL A 878 -1.40 -21.56 -34.65
CA VAL A 878 -2.40 -20.53 -34.99
C VAL A 878 -3.47 -20.50 -33.91
N ILE A 879 -3.64 -19.37 -33.24
CA ILE A 879 -4.72 -19.15 -32.28
C ILE A 879 -5.86 -18.38 -32.97
N LYS A 880 -7.10 -18.82 -32.78
CA LYS A 880 -8.30 -18.20 -33.33
C LYS A 880 -9.23 -17.69 -32.22
N LYS A 881 -10.03 -16.67 -32.54
CA LYS A 881 -11.18 -16.22 -31.78
C LYS A 881 -12.41 -16.33 -32.69
N GLY A 882 -13.23 -17.35 -32.48
CA GLY A 882 -14.19 -17.79 -33.50
C GLY A 882 -13.46 -18.22 -34.79
N ASN A 883 -13.84 -17.66 -35.94
CA ASN A 883 -13.16 -17.95 -37.22
C ASN A 883 -12.00 -17.00 -37.56
N MET A 884 -11.66 -16.06 -36.67
CA MET A 884 -10.61 -15.06 -36.93
C MET A 884 -9.31 -15.42 -36.21
N GLU A 885 -8.22 -15.57 -36.97
CA GLU A 885 -6.89 -15.76 -36.38
C GLU A 885 -6.44 -14.52 -35.62
N GLN A 886 -5.77 -14.74 -34.50
CA GLN A 886 -5.30 -13.71 -33.59
C GLN A 886 -3.77 -13.72 -33.56
N LYS A 887 -3.17 -12.53 -33.47
CA LYS A 887 -1.73 -12.41 -33.23
C LYS A 887 -1.41 -12.86 -31.81
N ILE A 888 -0.42 -13.75 -31.65
CA ILE A 888 0.04 -14.20 -30.34
C ILE A 888 0.77 -13.04 -29.64
N THR A 889 0.11 -12.46 -28.64
CA THR A 889 0.64 -11.36 -27.83
C THR A 889 0.34 -11.59 -26.35
N ALA A 890 0.96 -10.82 -25.46
CA ALA A 890 0.63 -10.82 -24.04
C ALA A 890 -0.86 -10.51 -23.80
N ASP A 891 -1.44 -9.58 -24.57
CA ASP A 891 -2.85 -9.21 -24.48
C ASP A 891 -3.78 -10.35 -24.92
N LEU A 892 -3.39 -11.12 -25.94
CA LEU A 892 -4.13 -12.32 -26.35
C LEU A 892 -4.15 -13.35 -25.21
N LEU A 893 -3.00 -13.65 -24.60
CA LEU A 893 -2.93 -14.62 -23.51
C LEU A 893 -3.70 -14.14 -22.26
N ASN A 894 -3.70 -12.84 -21.99
CA ASN A 894 -4.57 -12.26 -20.96
C ASN A 894 -6.06 -12.44 -21.32
N GLY A 895 -6.45 -12.20 -22.57
CA GLY A 895 -7.82 -12.40 -23.05
C GLY A 895 -8.27 -13.86 -23.01
N ILE A 896 -7.38 -14.81 -23.31
CA ILE A 896 -7.61 -16.25 -23.13
C ILE A 896 -7.82 -16.56 -21.64
N ASN A 897 -7.05 -15.93 -20.76
CA ASN A 897 -7.17 -16.15 -19.32
C ASN A 897 -8.49 -15.68 -18.72
N GLU A 898 -9.08 -14.62 -19.28
CA GLU A 898 -10.37 -14.10 -18.84
C GLU A 898 -11.54 -14.89 -19.42
N ASN A 899 -11.46 -15.30 -20.69
CA ASN A 899 -12.55 -15.99 -21.40
C ASN A 899 -12.02 -17.10 -22.32
N PRO A 900 -11.52 -18.22 -21.77
CA PRO A 900 -10.84 -19.25 -22.55
C PRO A 900 -11.71 -19.85 -23.67
N GLY A 901 -13.01 -20.01 -23.43
CA GLY A 901 -13.97 -20.59 -24.37
C GLY A 901 -14.12 -19.88 -25.71
N ASN A 902 -13.73 -18.60 -25.76
CA ASN A 902 -13.78 -17.82 -26.99
C ASN A 902 -12.60 -18.11 -27.94
N TYR A 903 -11.60 -18.86 -27.49
CA TYR A 903 -10.36 -19.07 -28.23
C TYR A 903 -10.08 -20.54 -28.50
N SER A 904 -9.46 -20.81 -29.64
CA SER A 904 -9.03 -22.14 -30.04
C SER A 904 -7.64 -22.10 -30.66
N VAL A 905 -6.98 -23.25 -30.71
CA VAL A 905 -5.67 -23.41 -31.34
C VAL A 905 -5.69 -24.50 -32.41
N VAL A 906 -4.95 -24.24 -33.49
CA VAL A 906 -4.69 -25.13 -34.62
C VAL A 906 -3.18 -25.22 -34.83
N LEU A 907 -2.68 -26.41 -35.15
CA LEU A 907 -1.27 -26.64 -35.47
C LEU A 907 -1.11 -26.88 -36.98
N GLU A 908 -0.43 -25.97 -37.68
CA GLU A 908 -0.22 -25.98 -39.13
C GLU A 908 1.03 -26.80 -39.50
N ASN A 909 0.90 -27.71 -40.47
CA ASN A 909 2.03 -28.49 -41.00
C ASN A 909 2.77 -27.71 -42.10
N TRP A 910 4.05 -27.41 -41.87
CA TRP A 910 4.95 -26.76 -42.82
C TRP A 910 5.67 -27.78 -43.70
N ASN A 911 5.73 -27.52 -45.00
CA ASN A 911 6.51 -28.30 -45.96
C ASN A 911 7.61 -27.42 -46.61
N GLU A 912 8.58 -28.04 -47.28
CA GLU A 912 9.72 -27.35 -47.93
C GLU A 912 9.25 -26.33 -48.99
N GLU A 913 8.15 -26.61 -49.68
CA GLU A 913 7.59 -25.76 -50.74
C GLU A 913 7.04 -24.42 -50.20
N LYS A 914 6.36 -24.43 -49.04
CA LYS A 914 5.92 -23.20 -48.34
C LYS A 914 7.11 -22.36 -47.88
N SER A 915 8.21 -23.00 -47.48
CA SER A 915 9.42 -22.29 -47.03
C SER A 915 10.12 -21.56 -48.17
N LEU A 916 10.20 -22.20 -49.35
CA LEU A 916 10.75 -21.59 -50.55
C LEU A 916 9.92 -20.37 -51.00
N TYR A 917 8.60 -20.50 -51.01
CA TYR A 917 7.67 -19.42 -51.36
C TYR A 917 7.87 -18.16 -50.51
N LEU A 918 7.93 -18.30 -49.18
CA LEU A 918 8.12 -17.16 -48.28
C LEU A 918 9.48 -16.47 -48.47
N SER A 919 10.54 -17.25 -48.66
CA SER A 919 11.89 -16.71 -48.91
C SER A 919 11.94 -15.86 -50.19
N GLN A 920 11.26 -16.30 -51.26
CA GLN A 920 11.20 -15.53 -52.50
C GLN A 920 10.39 -14.23 -52.35
N LEU A 921 9.30 -14.25 -51.58
CA LEU A 921 8.53 -13.04 -51.27
C LEU A 921 9.32 -12.05 -50.41
N GLU A 922 10.07 -12.55 -49.43
CA GLU A 922 10.96 -11.73 -48.62
C GLU A 922 11.98 -10.99 -49.49
N GLN A 923 12.65 -11.70 -50.40
CA GLN A 923 13.61 -11.10 -51.34
C GLN A 923 12.95 -10.06 -52.25
N LEU A 924 11.72 -10.30 -52.72
CA LEU A 924 11.00 -9.41 -53.62
C LEU A 924 10.62 -8.06 -52.96
N PHE A 925 10.34 -8.07 -51.66
CA PHE A 925 9.89 -6.89 -50.90
C PHE A 925 10.92 -6.36 -49.90
N GLU A 926 12.18 -6.82 -49.97
CA GLU A 926 13.29 -6.47 -49.06
C GLU A 926 13.37 -4.97 -48.70
N LYS A 927 13.26 -4.09 -49.70
CA LYS A 927 13.32 -2.62 -49.50
C LYS A 927 12.21 -2.04 -48.61
N HIS A 928 11.14 -2.80 -48.40
CA HIS A 928 10.00 -2.43 -47.57
C HIS A 928 9.90 -3.25 -46.29
N ILE A 929 10.87 -4.14 -46.01
CA ILE A 929 10.91 -4.93 -44.79
C ILE A 929 11.64 -4.15 -43.69
N HIS A 930 11.07 -4.16 -42.49
CA HIS A 930 11.73 -3.63 -41.31
C HIS A 930 12.30 -4.82 -40.52
N GLU A 931 13.62 -4.89 -40.37
CA GLU A 931 14.29 -6.04 -39.73
C GLU A 931 13.77 -6.34 -38.31
N GLN A 932 13.36 -5.30 -37.56
CA GLN A 932 12.77 -5.46 -36.23
C GLN A 932 11.44 -6.24 -36.22
N GLU A 933 10.72 -6.31 -37.34
CA GLU A 933 9.42 -7.00 -37.42
C GLU A 933 9.55 -8.51 -37.65
N LYS A 934 10.72 -8.97 -38.13
CA LYS A 934 11.04 -10.40 -38.22
C LYS A 934 11.05 -11.05 -36.83
N VAL A 935 11.36 -10.26 -35.80
CA VAL A 935 11.50 -10.71 -34.40
C VAL A 935 10.16 -11.05 -33.74
N TYR A 936 9.04 -10.50 -34.24
CA TYR A 936 7.72 -10.58 -33.57
C TYR A 936 6.62 -11.27 -34.37
N ASN A 937 6.88 -11.68 -35.62
CA ASN A 937 5.88 -12.23 -36.53
C ASN A 937 6.55 -13.24 -37.47
N SER A 938 6.10 -14.51 -37.49
CA SER A 938 6.70 -15.58 -38.31
C SER A 938 6.74 -15.26 -39.82
N PHE A 939 5.64 -14.77 -40.39
CA PHE A 939 5.55 -14.40 -41.82
C PHE A 939 4.66 -13.16 -42.08
N ALA A 940 4.00 -12.63 -41.04
CA ALA A 940 3.09 -11.49 -41.20
C ALA A 940 3.83 -10.20 -41.63
N TYR A 941 5.13 -10.08 -41.34
CA TYR A 941 5.95 -8.96 -41.78
C TYR A 941 6.02 -8.85 -43.31
N ILE A 942 5.90 -9.96 -44.03
CA ILE A 942 5.89 -9.99 -45.50
C ILE A 942 4.63 -9.30 -46.02
N VAL A 943 3.46 -9.59 -45.45
CA VAL A 943 2.20 -8.91 -45.81
C VAL A 943 2.27 -7.42 -45.46
N SER A 944 2.85 -7.07 -44.32
CA SER A 944 3.09 -5.67 -43.96
C SER A 944 4.01 -4.96 -44.97
N ALA A 945 5.06 -5.63 -45.45
CA ALA A 945 5.96 -5.11 -46.47
C ALA A 945 5.26 -4.93 -47.84
N MET A 946 4.40 -5.87 -48.23
CA MET A 946 3.55 -5.76 -49.43
C MET A 946 2.60 -4.56 -49.34
N ASN A 947 1.97 -4.33 -48.18
CA ASN A 947 1.11 -3.17 -47.93
C ASN A 947 1.90 -1.86 -47.98
N ARG A 948 3.11 -1.80 -47.39
CA ARG A 948 3.98 -0.62 -47.48
C ARG A 948 4.40 -0.31 -48.91
N TRP A 949 4.74 -1.33 -49.69
CA TRP A 949 5.02 -1.19 -51.11
C TRP A 949 3.83 -0.54 -51.82
N TYR A 950 2.62 -1.08 -51.65
CA TYR A 950 1.40 -0.50 -52.23
C TYR A 950 1.22 0.97 -51.78
N MET A 951 1.38 1.27 -50.50
CA MET A 951 1.24 2.65 -49.99
C MET A 951 2.27 3.61 -50.60
N SER A 952 3.47 3.14 -50.93
CA SER A 952 4.52 3.93 -51.56
C SER A 952 4.27 4.28 -53.04
N LEU A 953 3.35 3.59 -53.72
CA LEU A 953 3.06 3.83 -55.13
C LEU A 953 2.38 5.20 -55.36
N PRO A 954 2.75 5.94 -56.43
CA PRO A 954 2.06 7.16 -56.85
C PRO A 954 0.59 6.92 -57.21
N LYS A 955 -0.24 7.98 -57.17
CA LYS A 955 -1.67 7.88 -57.47
C LYS A 955 -1.93 7.32 -58.88
N TYR A 956 -1.19 7.77 -59.89
CA TYR A 956 -1.28 7.22 -61.25
C TYR A 956 -1.07 5.71 -61.29
N ALA A 957 -0.03 5.21 -60.60
CA ALA A 957 0.26 3.79 -60.54
C ALA A 957 -0.82 3.00 -59.78
N LYS A 958 -1.44 3.57 -58.74
CA LYS A 958 -2.53 2.91 -58.00
C LYS A 958 -3.84 2.84 -58.79
N GLU A 959 -4.15 3.88 -59.57
CA GLU A 959 -5.42 4.02 -60.30
C GLU A 959 -5.36 3.51 -61.75
N MET A 960 -4.17 3.16 -62.27
CA MET A 960 -4.06 2.70 -63.65
C MET A 960 -4.83 1.39 -63.90
N THR A 961 -5.68 1.42 -64.93
CA THR A 961 -6.33 0.22 -65.47
C THR A 961 -5.75 -0.21 -66.81
N LYS A 962 -5.03 0.71 -67.47
CA LYS A 962 -4.34 0.54 -68.75
C LYS A 962 -3.02 1.30 -68.72
N ILE A 963 -2.04 0.80 -69.47
CA ILE A 963 -0.72 1.42 -69.66
C ILE A 963 -0.76 2.24 -70.94
N TYR A 964 -0.35 3.51 -70.85
CA TYR A 964 -0.29 4.40 -72.00
C TYR A 964 0.94 4.11 -72.89
N LYS A 965 0.72 4.00 -74.20
CA LYS A 965 1.76 3.64 -75.20
C LYS A 965 2.08 4.75 -76.20
N GLY A 966 1.52 5.95 -76.02
CA GLY A 966 1.64 7.06 -76.97
C GLY A 966 0.55 7.02 -78.05
N ASN A 967 0.32 8.14 -78.73
CA ASN A 967 -0.72 8.36 -79.73
C ASN A 967 -2.12 7.89 -79.27
N GLU A 968 -2.52 8.26 -78.05
CA GLU A 968 -3.82 7.88 -77.47
C GLU A 968 -4.06 6.35 -77.36
N ASN A 969 -3.01 5.53 -77.53
CA ASN A 969 -3.12 4.08 -77.42
C ASN A 969 -2.87 3.59 -75.99
N PHE A 970 -3.72 2.67 -75.55
CA PHE A 970 -3.66 2.08 -74.21
C PHE A 970 -3.61 0.56 -74.27
N LYS A 971 -2.73 -0.05 -73.48
CA LYS A 971 -2.67 -1.51 -73.27
C LYS A 971 -3.33 -1.86 -71.94
N THR A 972 -4.38 -2.67 -71.95
CA THR A 972 -5.08 -3.10 -70.73
C THR A 972 -4.17 -3.95 -69.82
N ILE A 973 -4.20 -3.65 -68.52
CA ILE A 973 -3.52 -4.45 -67.48
C ILE A 973 -4.35 -5.70 -67.19
N SER A 974 -3.67 -6.83 -66.96
CA SER A 974 -4.35 -8.10 -66.68
C SER A 974 -5.31 -7.98 -65.48
N ALA A 975 -6.42 -8.71 -65.52
CA ALA A 975 -7.42 -8.64 -64.45
C ALA A 975 -6.89 -9.16 -63.10
N SER A 976 -6.02 -10.19 -63.13
CA SER A 976 -5.37 -10.75 -61.94
C SER A 976 -4.42 -9.74 -61.27
N HIS A 977 -3.60 -9.02 -62.04
CA HIS A 977 -2.70 -7.99 -61.50
C HIS A 977 -3.48 -6.86 -60.83
N ARG A 978 -4.56 -6.38 -61.47
CA ARG A 978 -5.42 -5.33 -60.89
C ARG A 978 -6.10 -5.77 -59.60
N LYS A 979 -6.58 -7.02 -59.55
CA LYS A 979 -7.20 -7.59 -58.35
C LYS A 979 -6.19 -7.79 -57.21
N PHE A 980 -4.97 -8.18 -57.53
CA PHE A 980 -3.89 -8.29 -56.55
C PHE A 980 -3.58 -6.93 -55.91
N VAL A 981 -3.31 -5.90 -56.72
CA VAL A 981 -3.00 -4.56 -56.21
C VAL A 981 -4.16 -3.96 -55.42
N SER A 982 -5.41 -4.16 -55.85
CA SER A 982 -6.58 -3.68 -55.11
C SER A 982 -6.81 -4.42 -53.78
N SER A 983 -6.41 -5.69 -53.69
CA SER A 983 -6.54 -6.47 -52.45
C SER A 983 -5.65 -5.97 -51.31
N LEU A 984 -4.53 -5.30 -51.62
CA LEU A 984 -3.61 -4.68 -50.66
C LEU A 984 -4.12 -3.34 -50.10
N LYS A 985 -5.29 -2.86 -50.54
CA LYS A 985 -5.94 -1.66 -49.99
C LYS A 985 -6.60 -1.91 -48.62
N GLN A 986 -6.83 -3.17 -48.25
CA GLN A 986 -7.54 -3.54 -47.02
C GLN A 986 -6.64 -3.37 -45.79
N LEU A 987 -7.20 -2.82 -44.69
CA LEU A 987 -6.45 -2.52 -43.46
C LEU A 987 -6.27 -3.77 -42.57
N ASP A 988 -7.23 -4.69 -42.57
CA ASP A 988 -7.27 -5.87 -41.69
C ASP A 988 -7.10 -7.17 -42.49
N ILE A 989 -5.90 -7.40 -43.00
CA ILE A 989 -5.58 -8.60 -43.77
C ILE A 989 -5.07 -9.69 -42.82
N ASN A 990 -5.77 -10.82 -42.75
CA ASN A 990 -5.23 -12.04 -42.13
C ASN A 990 -3.99 -12.51 -42.93
N PRO A 991 -2.78 -12.55 -42.34
CA PRO A 991 -1.58 -12.83 -43.11
C PRO A 991 -1.49 -14.26 -43.67
N ARG A 992 -1.98 -15.27 -42.93
CA ARG A 992 -1.94 -16.68 -43.39
C ARG A 992 -2.91 -16.89 -44.53
N GLU A 993 -4.18 -16.54 -44.31
CA GLU A 993 -5.22 -16.66 -45.33
C GLU A 993 -4.84 -15.87 -46.59
N TYR A 994 -4.28 -14.67 -46.41
CA TYR A 994 -3.86 -13.85 -47.55
C TYR A 994 -2.74 -14.51 -48.34
N LEU A 995 -1.65 -14.89 -47.68
CA LEU A 995 -0.47 -15.44 -48.34
C LEU A 995 -0.70 -16.83 -48.93
N PHE A 996 -1.51 -17.67 -48.29
CA PHE A 996 -1.65 -19.09 -48.64
C PHE A 996 -2.95 -19.45 -49.36
N GLU A 997 -3.97 -18.59 -49.34
CA GLU A 997 -5.25 -18.86 -49.99
C GLU A 997 -5.64 -17.73 -50.96
N LYS A 998 -5.78 -16.50 -50.46
CA LYS A 998 -6.35 -15.39 -51.22
C LYS A 998 -5.48 -15.03 -52.42
N VAL A 999 -4.16 -14.87 -52.23
CA VAL A 999 -3.22 -14.50 -53.32
C VAL A 999 -3.29 -15.52 -54.47
N PHE A 1000 -3.34 -16.81 -54.16
CA PHE A 1000 -3.48 -17.89 -55.14
C PHE A 1000 -4.76 -17.77 -55.96
N VAL A 1001 -5.89 -17.54 -55.30
CA VAL A 1001 -7.19 -17.35 -55.96
C VAL A 1001 -7.19 -16.12 -56.88
N LEU A 1002 -6.51 -15.03 -56.49
CA LEU A 1002 -6.44 -13.81 -57.31
C LEU A 1002 -5.69 -14.04 -58.64
N PHE A 1003 -4.69 -14.91 -58.65
CA PHE A 1003 -3.93 -15.29 -59.84
C PHE A 1003 -4.47 -16.54 -60.55
N GLY A 1004 -5.55 -17.16 -60.05
CA GLY A 1004 -6.24 -18.27 -60.68
C GLY A 1004 -5.66 -19.66 -60.37
N PHE A 1005 -4.83 -19.78 -59.34
CA PHE A 1005 -4.33 -21.05 -58.84
C PHE A 1005 -5.40 -21.72 -57.96
N LYS A 1006 -5.62 -23.03 -58.14
CA LYS A 1006 -6.56 -23.84 -57.33
C LYS A 1006 -5.90 -24.51 -56.13
N GLU A 1007 -4.59 -24.70 -56.19
CA GLU A 1007 -3.76 -25.32 -55.17
C GLU A 1007 -2.52 -24.45 -54.95
N PHE A 1008 -1.84 -24.67 -53.82
CA PHE A 1008 -0.60 -23.98 -53.50
C PHE A 1008 0.51 -24.33 -54.51
N SER A 1009 1.27 -23.33 -54.96
CA SER A 1009 2.38 -23.46 -55.91
C SER A 1009 3.34 -22.26 -55.81
N ALA A 1010 4.64 -22.50 -55.70
CA ALA A 1010 5.62 -21.41 -55.63
C ALA A 1010 5.62 -20.50 -56.88
N ASP A 1011 5.09 -20.96 -58.02
CA ASP A 1011 5.04 -20.22 -59.29
C ASP A 1011 4.17 -18.94 -59.21
N VAL A 1012 3.33 -18.79 -58.18
CA VAL A 1012 2.57 -17.55 -57.97
C VAL A 1012 3.48 -16.34 -57.78
N VAL A 1013 4.71 -16.54 -57.28
CA VAL A 1013 5.69 -15.47 -57.07
C VAL A 1013 6.09 -14.80 -58.38
N ASP A 1014 6.15 -15.54 -59.49
CA ASP A 1014 6.45 -14.95 -60.80
C ASP A 1014 5.39 -13.94 -61.23
N ASN A 1015 4.11 -14.23 -60.94
CA ASN A 1015 3.00 -13.33 -61.22
C ASN A 1015 3.04 -12.08 -60.33
N ILE A 1016 3.38 -12.24 -59.05
CA ILE A 1016 3.57 -11.12 -58.10
C ILE A 1016 4.75 -10.25 -58.56
N THR A 1017 5.87 -10.87 -58.95
CA THR A 1017 7.07 -10.19 -59.47
C THR A 1017 6.74 -9.37 -60.72
N GLN A 1018 6.04 -9.97 -61.67
CA GLN A 1018 5.64 -9.29 -62.90
C GLN A 1018 4.67 -8.14 -62.63
N THR A 1019 3.73 -8.33 -61.70
CA THR A 1019 2.81 -7.26 -61.25
C THR A 1019 3.59 -6.11 -60.61
N LYS A 1020 4.49 -6.40 -59.67
CA LYS A 1020 5.31 -5.39 -59.00
C LYS A 1020 6.12 -4.56 -60.00
N LYS A 1021 6.78 -5.20 -60.96
CA LYS A 1021 7.56 -4.53 -62.01
C LYS A 1021 6.69 -3.64 -62.92
N GLU A 1022 5.49 -4.07 -63.24
CA GLU A 1022 4.53 -3.30 -64.05
C GLU A 1022 4.10 -2.00 -63.35
N TYR A 1023 3.87 -2.05 -62.03
CA TYR A 1023 3.46 -0.89 -61.24
C TYR A 1023 4.64 0.02 -60.85
N ASP A 1024 5.81 -0.54 -60.51
CA ASP A 1024 7.02 0.24 -60.19
C ASP A 1024 7.51 1.08 -61.38
N SER A 1025 7.29 0.60 -62.61
CA SER A 1025 7.73 1.27 -63.85
C SER A 1025 6.68 2.20 -64.49
N ALA A 1026 5.50 2.35 -63.88
CA ALA A 1026 4.35 3.04 -64.46
C ALA A 1026 4.65 4.51 -64.85
N ILE A 1027 5.25 5.29 -63.95
CA ILE A 1027 5.59 6.71 -64.21
C ILE A 1027 6.68 6.85 -65.27
N VAL A 1028 7.71 6.00 -65.21
CA VAL A 1028 8.81 6.01 -66.19
C VAL A 1028 8.28 5.68 -67.59
N ALA A 1029 7.40 4.68 -67.69
CA ALA A 1029 6.75 4.33 -68.94
C ALA A 1029 5.85 5.45 -69.47
N LEU A 1030 5.08 6.10 -68.59
CA LEU A 1030 4.22 7.23 -68.95
C LEU A 1030 5.04 8.41 -69.49
N ASN A 1031 6.08 8.85 -68.78
CA ASN A 1031 6.95 9.93 -69.21
C ASN A 1031 7.57 9.66 -70.58
N LYS A 1032 8.04 8.42 -70.82
CA LYS A 1032 8.60 8.03 -72.11
C LYS A 1032 7.59 8.10 -73.25
N SER A 1033 6.34 7.67 -73.01
CA SER A 1033 5.25 7.77 -73.98
C SER A 1033 4.89 9.25 -74.27
N LEU A 1034 4.78 10.08 -73.23
CA LEU A 1034 4.46 11.51 -73.37
C LEU A 1034 5.55 12.28 -74.14
N VAL A 1035 6.83 11.98 -73.88
CA VAL A 1035 7.95 12.55 -74.66
C VAL A 1035 7.80 12.23 -76.14
N SER A 1036 7.38 11.01 -76.48
CA SER A 1036 7.12 10.62 -77.87
C SER A 1036 5.98 11.44 -78.49
N ASP A 1037 4.89 11.65 -77.76
CA ASP A 1037 3.74 12.41 -78.25
C ASP A 1037 4.07 13.88 -78.47
N VAL A 1038 4.80 14.51 -77.54
CA VAL A 1038 5.19 15.92 -77.69
C VAL A 1038 6.13 16.10 -78.89
N LYS A 1039 7.05 15.15 -79.14
CA LYS A 1039 7.86 15.16 -80.37
C LYS A 1039 6.98 15.15 -81.63
N ILE A 1040 5.91 14.34 -81.63
CA ILE A 1040 4.97 14.26 -82.75
C ILE A 1040 4.19 15.57 -82.92
N ILE A 1041 3.66 16.13 -81.82
CA ILE A 1041 2.84 17.36 -81.83
C ILE A 1041 3.62 18.55 -82.41
N PHE A 1042 4.89 18.73 -82.01
CA PHE A 1042 5.70 19.90 -82.40
C PHE A 1042 6.51 19.72 -83.68
N THR A 1043 6.56 18.51 -84.26
CA THR A 1043 7.16 18.31 -85.59
C THR A 1043 6.18 18.80 -86.68
N PRO A 1044 6.63 19.59 -87.67
CA PRO A 1044 5.79 20.01 -88.79
C PRO A 1044 5.23 18.81 -89.58
N LYS A 1045 3.97 18.87 -90.02
CA LYS A 1045 3.29 17.78 -90.77
C LYS A 1045 4.00 17.35 -92.07
N SER A 1046 4.94 18.16 -92.56
CA SER A 1046 5.73 17.94 -93.77
C SER A 1046 7.09 17.27 -93.53
N GLN A 1047 7.45 16.96 -92.28
CA GLN A 1047 8.74 16.38 -91.90
C GLN A 1047 8.59 15.07 -91.11
N GLU A 1048 9.55 14.15 -91.27
CA GLU A 1048 9.66 13.01 -90.37
C GLU A 1048 10.16 13.46 -89.00
N VAL A 1049 9.62 12.88 -87.92
CA VAL A 1049 10.05 13.12 -86.53
C VAL A 1049 11.49 12.59 -86.36
N ARG A 1050 12.49 13.45 -86.59
CA ARG A 1050 13.92 13.15 -86.43
C ARG A 1050 14.57 14.20 -85.54
N GLY A 1051 14.89 13.84 -84.30
CA GLY A 1051 15.59 14.72 -83.36
C GLY A 1051 15.28 14.42 -81.89
N SER A 1052 16.07 14.99 -80.97
CA SER A 1052 15.71 15.09 -79.54
C SER A 1052 14.55 16.06 -79.33
N LEU A 1053 13.82 15.90 -78.22
CA LEU A 1053 12.69 16.78 -77.86
C LEU A 1053 13.17 18.23 -77.77
N THR A 1054 14.35 18.42 -77.19
CA THR A 1054 15.05 19.71 -77.09
C THR A 1054 15.19 20.40 -78.44
N SER A 1055 15.65 19.67 -79.46
CA SER A 1055 15.86 20.22 -80.81
C SER A 1055 14.54 20.56 -81.49
N ILE A 1056 13.55 19.66 -81.42
CA ILE A 1056 12.24 19.86 -82.06
C ILE A 1056 11.53 21.10 -81.48
N ILE A 1057 11.57 21.27 -80.16
CA ILE A 1057 10.96 22.43 -79.49
C ILE A 1057 11.73 23.72 -79.77
N GLN A 1058 13.07 23.68 -79.79
CA GLN A 1058 13.88 24.86 -80.15
C GLN A 1058 13.65 25.29 -81.60
N ASP A 1059 13.60 24.34 -82.54
CA ASP A 1059 13.32 24.61 -83.95
C ASP A 1059 11.94 25.26 -84.10
N TRP A 1060 10.91 24.70 -83.44
CA TRP A 1060 9.57 25.30 -83.43
C TRP A 1060 9.56 26.70 -82.81
N TYR A 1061 10.14 26.89 -81.62
CA TYR A 1061 10.18 28.19 -80.94
C TYR A 1061 10.92 29.25 -81.76
N SER A 1062 12.03 28.89 -82.41
CA SER A 1062 12.81 29.79 -83.26
C SER A 1062 12.13 30.17 -84.58
N SER A 1063 11.11 29.40 -84.99
CA SER A 1063 10.34 29.67 -86.21
C SER A 1063 9.26 30.75 -86.01
N LEU A 1064 8.92 31.08 -84.76
CA LEU A 1064 7.93 32.10 -84.42
C LEU A 1064 8.50 33.52 -84.64
N LYS A 1065 7.66 34.45 -85.07
CA LYS A 1065 8.03 35.87 -85.23
C LYS A 1065 8.26 36.52 -83.87
N ASP A 1066 9.17 37.51 -83.81
CA ASP A 1066 9.42 38.29 -82.59
C ASP A 1066 8.15 38.95 -82.03
N THR A 1067 7.21 39.34 -82.90
CA THR A 1067 5.91 39.91 -82.50
C THR A 1067 5.02 38.91 -81.76
N THR A 1068 5.13 37.62 -82.08
CA THR A 1068 4.40 36.52 -81.44
C THR A 1068 4.97 36.21 -80.07
N ILE A 1069 6.30 36.19 -79.95
CA ILE A 1069 7.02 35.97 -78.69
C ILE A 1069 6.78 37.12 -77.69
N GLN A 1070 6.59 38.35 -78.18
CA GLN A 1070 6.33 39.55 -77.38
C GLN A 1070 4.84 39.74 -77.01
N HIS A 1071 3.95 38.90 -77.50
CA HIS A 1071 2.52 38.99 -77.22
C HIS A 1071 2.17 38.28 -75.91
N LEU A 1072 1.34 38.93 -75.08
CA LEU A 1072 0.79 38.31 -73.87
C LEU A 1072 -0.54 37.64 -74.19
N PHE A 1073 -0.51 36.31 -74.30
CA PHE A 1073 -1.70 35.48 -74.45
C PHE A 1073 -2.53 35.43 -73.16
N ALA A 1074 -3.83 35.17 -73.29
CA ALA A 1074 -4.82 35.35 -72.22
C ALA A 1074 -4.82 34.22 -71.16
N ASN A 1075 -4.27 33.04 -71.45
CA ASN A 1075 -4.22 31.91 -70.53
C ASN A 1075 -2.76 31.53 -70.19
N ASN A 1076 -2.49 30.23 -69.99
CA ASN A 1076 -1.18 29.72 -69.59
C ASN A 1076 -0.17 29.63 -70.76
N GLU A 1077 -0.50 30.13 -71.94
CA GLU A 1077 0.34 29.95 -73.13
C GLU A 1077 1.72 30.62 -72.95
N ASN A 1078 1.79 31.80 -72.34
CA ASN A 1078 3.08 32.48 -72.07
C ASN A 1078 3.99 31.64 -71.16
N GLN A 1079 3.42 31.02 -70.13
CA GLN A 1079 4.17 30.16 -69.20
C GLN A 1079 4.71 28.90 -69.90
N ILE A 1080 3.95 28.35 -70.85
CA ILE A 1080 4.36 27.22 -71.66
C ILE A 1080 5.46 27.64 -72.65
N LEU A 1081 5.35 28.82 -73.27
CA LEU A 1081 6.39 29.40 -74.14
C LEU A 1081 7.71 29.65 -73.41
N ASP A 1082 7.67 30.20 -72.19
CA ASP A 1082 8.86 30.42 -71.36
C ASP A 1082 9.56 29.10 -70.97
N LEU A 1083 8.78 28.04 -70.71
CA LEU A 1083 9.32 26.70 -70.49
C LEU A 1083 9.98 26.16 -71.76
N MET A 1084 9.39 26.37 -72.93
CA MET A 1084 9.95 25.95 -74.21
C MET A 1084 11.24 26.71 -74.56
N LYS A 1085 11.32 28.01 -74.23
CA LYS A 1085 12.53 28.83 -74.38
C LYS A 1085 13.71 28.31 -73.56
N THR A 1086 13.43 27.75 -72.39
CA THR A 1086 14.45 27.29 -71.42
C THR A 1086 14.67 25.77 -71.44
N ILE A 1087 14.23 25.08 -72.50
CA ILE A 1087 14.37 23.63 -72.64
C ILE A 1087 15.83 23.17 -72.57
N THR A 1088 16.08 22.07 -71.85
CA THR A 1088 17.41 21.45 -71.69
C THR A 1088 17.42 20.03 -72.26
N ASN A 1089 18.56 19.33 -72.16
CA ASN A 1089 18.70 17.94 -72.63
C ASN A 1089 17.98 16.90 -71.75
N ASP A 1090 17.44 17.29 -70.58
CA ASP A 1090 16.67 16.39 -69.72
C ASP A 1090 15.19 16.35 -70.16
N GLU A 1091 14.89 15.45 -71.10
CA GLU A 1091 13.55 15.28 -71.67
C GLU A 1091 12.50 14.88 -70.61
N ILE A 1092 12.90 14.16 -69.55
CA ILE A 1092 11.98 13.67 -68.51
C ILE A 1092 11.61 14.81 -67.55
N THR A 1093 12.59 15.54 -67.05
CA THR A 1093 12.30 16.69 -66.19
C THR A 1093 11.52 17.76 -66.95
N PHE A 1094 11.82 17.96 -68.23
CA PHE A 1094 11.05 18.85 -69.10
C PHE A 1094 9.60 18.38 -69.26
N ILE A 1095 9.36 17.09 -69.56
CA ILE A 1095 7.98 16.60 -69.75
C ILE A 1095 7.16 16.71 -68.46
N GLN A 1096 7.76 16.49 -67.29
CA GLN A 1096 7.08 16.67 -66.00
C GLN A 1096 6.73 18.14 -65.72
N ARG A 1097 7.60 19.09 -66.08
CA ARG A 1097 7.33 20.53 -65.96
C ARG A 1097 6.27 20.99 -66.95
N LEU A 1098 6.34 20.53 -68.19
CA LEU A 1098 5.36 20.82 -69.23
C LEU A 1098 3.99 20.24 -68.87
N ALA A 1099 3.94 18.99 -68.41
CA ALA A 1099 2.76 18.33 -67.87
C ALA A 1099 2.07 19.17 -66.80
N LYS A 1100 2.86 19.70 -65.84
CA LYS A 1100 2.36 20.57 -64.78
C LYS A 1100 1.88 21.93 -65.31
N ALA A 1101 2.59 22.54 -66.26
CA ALA A 1101 2.19 23.84 -66.81
C ALA A 1101 0.88 23.76 -67.60
N VAL A 1102 0.67 22.67 -68.34
CA VAL A 1102 -0.54 22.45 -69.15
C VAL A 1102 -1.73 22.00 -68.27
N THR A 1103 -1.54 21.04 -67.37
CA THR A 1103 -2.67 20.42 -66.62
C THR A 1103 -2.82 20.91 -65.17
N ALA A 1104 -1.91 21.76 -64.68
CA ALA A 1104 -1.76 22.12 -63.27
C ALA A 1104 -1.45 20.96 -62.30
N LEU A 1105 -1.33 19.71 -62.78
CA LEU A 1105 -1.07 18.51 -61.98
C LEU A 1105 0.30 17.90 -62.29
N ARG A 1106 0.95 17.34 -61.27
CA ARG A 1106 2.15 16.52 -61.46
C ARG A 1106 1.78 15.15 -62.03
N VAL A 1107 2.66 14.56 -62.81
CA VAL A 1107 2.42 13.28 -63.52
C VAL A 1107 2.10 12.15 -62.54
N GLU A 1108 2.63 12.20 -61.32
CA GLU A 1108 2.37 11.25 -60.24
C GLU A 1108 0.89 11.24 -59.79
N ASP A 1109 0.17 12.34 -59.99
CA ASP A 1109 -1.21 12.57 -59.55
C ASP A 1109 -2.26 12.36 -60.65
N TRP A 1110 -1.82 11.97 -61.84
CA TRP A 1110 -2.66 11.80 -63.03
C TRP A 1110 -3.54 10.56 -62.98
N ASN A 1111 -4.61 10.59 -63.77
CA ASN A 1111 -5.39 9.40 -64.14
C ASN A 1111 -5.47 9.28 -65.68
N GLU A 1112 -6.20 8.28 -66.18
CA GLU A 1112 -6.35 8.04 -67.63
C GLU A 1112 -6.92 9.27 -68.36
N GLY A 1113 -7.87 10.00 -67.75
CA GLY A 1113 -8.46 11.20 -68.34
C GLY A 1113 -7.49 12.38 -68.43
N THR A 1114 -6.61 12.54 -67.45
CA THR A 1114 -5.62 13.63 -67.42
C THR A 1114 -4.63 13.55 -68.59
N ILE A 1115 -4.31 12.34 -69.07
CA ILE A 1115 -3.43 12.14 -70.23
C ILE A 1115 -4.07 12.73 -71.49
N SER A 1116 -5.35 12.42 -71.74
CA SER A 1116 -6.08 12.97 -72.89
C SER A 1116 -6.25 14.49 -72.80
N THR A 1117 -6.51 15.02 -71.61
CA THR A 1117 -6.56 16.47 -71.37
C THR A 1117 -5.23 17.14 -71.69
N PHE A 1118 -4.11 16.58 -71.22
CA PHE A 1118 -2.77 17.10 -71.52
C PHE A 1118 -2.49 17.20 -73.02
N ILE A 1119 -2.74 16.12 -73.78
CA ILE A 1119 -2.49 16.09 -75.23
C ILE A 1119 -3.38 17.11 -75.95
N LYS A 1120 -4.67 17.15 -75.62
CA LYS A 1120 -5.63 18.09 -76.22
C LYS A 1120 -5.25 19.54 -75.95
N ASP A 1121 -5.00 19.89 -74.70
CA ASP A 1121 -4.73 21.28 -74.30
C ASP A 1121 -3.37 21.75 -74.85
N LEU A 1122 -2.39 20.84 -74.99
CA LEU A 1122 -1.12 21.15 -75.64
C LEU A 1122 -1.25 21.38 -77.15
N ILE A 1123 -2.15 20.66 -77.83
CA ILE A 1123 -2.49 20.91 -79.24
C ILE A 1123 -3.18 22.26 -79.38
N VAL A 1124 -4.18 22.55 -78.55
CA VAL A 1124 -4.88 23.85 -78.54
C VAL A 1124 -3.92 25.00 -78.28
N PHE A 1125 -2.98 24.83 -77.33
CA PHE A 1125 -1.89 25.77 -77.11
C PHE A 1125 -1.09 26.01 -78.39
N LYS A 1126 -0.62 24.95 -79.05
CA LYS A 1126 0.21 25.06 -80.26
C LYS A 1126 -0.56 25.76 -81.39
N GLU A 1127 -1.82 25.39 -81.62
CA GLU A 1127 -2.69 26.00 -82.62
C GLU A 1127 -2.92 27.49 -82.33
N ALA A 1128 -3.16 27.88 -81.08
CA ALA A 1128 -3.36 29.29 -80.70
C ALA A 1128 -2.12 30.16 -80.99
N ILE A 1129 -0.92 29.64 -80.72
CA ILE A 1129 0.34 30.33 -81.02
C ILE A 1129 0.57 30.43 -82.54
N GLU A 1130 0.40 29.32 -83.28
CA GLU A 1130 0.59 29.30 -84.73
C GLU A 1130 -0.45 30.15 -85.49
N ASP A 1131 -1.71 30.16 -85.03
CA ASP A 1131 -2.77 31.00 -85.59
C ASP A 1131 -2.43 32.48 -85.43
N TYR A 1132 -1.96 32.91 -84.25
CA TYR A 1132 -1.49 34.29 -84.04
C TYR A 1132 -0.27 34.60 -84.91
N ASP A 1133 0.70 33.69 -85.00
CA ASP A 1133 1.91 33.88 -85.81
C ASP A 1133 1.60 34.02 -87.32
N SER A 1134 0.57 33.31 -87.80
CA SER A 1134 0.17 33.29 -89.21
C SER A 1134 -0.61 34.53 -89.67
N GLN A 1135 -1.23 35.28 -88.75
CA GLN A 1135 -1.99 36.48 -89.10
C GLN A 1135 -1.04 37.60 -89.59
N ILE A 1136 -1.32 38.12 -90.78
CA ILE A 1136 -0.60 39.27 -91.37
C ILE A 1136 -0.95 40.50 -90.52
N ILE A 1137 -0.01 41.01 -89.73
CA ILE A 1137 -0.12 42.29 -89.02
C ILE A 1137 -0.01 43.42 -90.07
N GLY A 1138 -1.08 43.61 -90.84
CA GLY A 1138 -1.36 44.83 -91.58
C GLY A 1138 -2.42 45.60 -90.79
N GLU A 1139 -2.00 46.63 -90.06
CA GLU A 1139 -2.87 47.56 -89.32
C GLU A 1139 -4.05 46.90 -88.60
N THR A 1140 -3.78 46.11 -87.55
CA THR A 1140 -4.75 46.02 -86.47
C THR A 1140 -4.96 47.45 -85.96
N SER A 1141 -6.18 47.96 -86.10
CA SER A 1141 -6.59 49.28 -85.66
C SER A 1141 -5.96 49.59 -84.31
N ALA A 1142 -5.10 50.62 -84.26
CA ALA A 1142 -4.37 51.06 -83.05
C ALA A 1142 -5.30 51.45 -81.87
N ALA A 1143 -6.61 51.29 -82.01
CA ALA A 1143 -7.63 51.58 -81.02
C ALA A 1143 -7.89 50.45 -80.01
N ASP A 1144 -7.53 49.18 -80.31
CA ASP A 1144 -7.95 48.01 -79.49
C ASP A 1144 -6.79 47.16 -78.91
N SER A 1145 -5.54 47.61 -79.00
CA SER A 1145 -4.39 46.94 -78.37
C SER A 1145 -3.55 47.91 -77.54
N TYR A 1146 -3.09 47.44 -76.37
CA TYR A 1146 -2.16 48.15 -75.50
C TYR A 1146 -0.74 47.68 -75.78
N LYS A 1147 0.20 48.64 -75.85
CA LYS A 1147 1.63 48.40 -75.98
C LYS A 1147 2.33 49.00 -74.77
N LEU A 1148 2.98 48.15 -73.97
CA LEU A 1148 3.82 48.57 -72.87
C LEU A 1148 5.29 48.48 -73.31
N ILE A 1149 6.03 49.58 -73.15
CA ILE A 1149 7.47 49.62 -73.43
C ILE A 1149 8.15 49.94 -72.11
N THR A 1150 8.94 49.00 -71.62
CA THR A 1150 9.74 49.14 -70.39
C THR A 1150 11.20 49.01 -70.75
N THR A 1151 12.10 49.49 -69.89
CA THR A 1151 13.54 49.40 -70.13
C THR A 1151 14.14 48.50 -69.08
N ASP A 1152 14.88 47.47 -69.49
CA ASP A 1152 15.57 46.60 -68.54
C ASP A 1152 16.75 47.32 -67.86
N SER A 1153 17.34 46.69 -66.84
CA SER A 1153 18.49 47.23 -66.09
C SER A 1153 19.75 47.47 -66.95
N GLU A 1154 19.75 47.05 -68.22
CA GLU A 1154 20.83 47.23 -69.19
C GLU A 1154 20.49 48.25 -70.29
N GLY A 1155 19.34 48.94 -70.19
CA GLY A 1155 18.94 49.97 -71.14
C GLY A 1155 18.23 49.46 -72.39
N ARG A 1156 17.84 48.18 -72.45
CA ARG A 1156 17.17 47.58 -73.61
C ARG A 1156 15.65 47.71 -73.48
N GLU A 1157 14.99 48.08 -74.57
CA GLU A 1157 13.52 48.18 -74.63
C GLU A 1157 12.90 46.78 -74.64
N ILE A 1158 12.09 46.47 -73.62
CA ILE A 1158 11.21 45.31 -73.58
C ILE A 1158 9.82 45.77 -74.01
N VAL A 1159 9.34 45.20 -75.10
CA VAL A 1159 8.01 45.49 -75.65
C VAL A 1159 7.08 44.33 -75.33
N LYS A 1160 5.96 44.61 -74.65
CA LYS A 1160 4.86 43.66 -74.44
C LYS A 1160 3.57 44.22 -75.03
N THR A 1161 2.83 43.37 -75.75
CA THR A 1161 1.54 43.75 -76.36
C THR A 1161 0.41 42.87 -75.85
N PHE A 1162 -0.75 43.48 -75.57
CA PHE A 1162 -1.97 42.76 -75.19
C PHE A 1162 -3.22 43.49 -75.70
N ASN A 1163 -4.31 42.75 -75.92
CA ASN A 1163 -5.55 43.32 -76.45
C ASN A 1163 -6.43 43.90 -75.34
N ARG A 1164 -7.26 44.88 -75.67
CA ARG A 1164 -8.27 45.41 -74.77
C ARG A 1164 -9.40 44.38 -74.56
N SER A 1165 -9.75 44.11 -73.31
CA SER A 1165 -10.84 43.19 -72.94
C SER A 1165 -11.99 43.92 -72.25
N GLU A 1166 -13.23 43.49 -72.47
CA GLU A 1166 -14.37 43.98 -71.67
C GLU A 1166 -14.27 43.52 -70.21
N TYR A 1167 -14.64 44.38 -69.26
CA TYR A 1167 -14.63 44.02 -67.85
C TYR A 1167 -15.75 43.04 -67.51
N SER A 1168 -15.39 41.97 -66.80
CA SER A 1168 -16.37 41.14 -66.11
C SER A 1168 -16.94 41.86 -64.89
N THR A 1169 -18.10 41.44 -64.38
CA THR A 1169 -18.70 42.01 -63.16
C THR A 1169 -17.75 41.98 -61.95
N ARG A 1170 -16.90 40.95 -61.83
CA ARG A 1170 -15.85 40.87 -60.81
C ARG A 1170 -14.69 41.81 -61.09
N ALA A 1171 -14.27 41.96 -62.35
CA ALA A 1171 -13.24 42.93 -62.74
C ALA A 1171 -13.70 44.37 -62.49
N GLN A 1172 -15.00 44.66 -62.66
CA GLN A 1172 -15.59 45.96 -62.35
C GLN A 1172 -15.53 46.29 -60.85
N LEU A 1173 -15.74 45.29 -59.99
CA LEU A 1173 -15.62 45.46 -58.53
C LEU A 1173 -14.18 45.74 -58.12
N LEU A 1174 -13.21 44.98 -58.66
CA LEU A 1174 -11.80 45.20 -58.39
C LEU A 1174 -11.32 46.56 -58.91
N TYR A 1175 -11.77 46.97 -60.09
CA TYR A 1175 -11.51 48.31 -60.63
C TYR A 1175 -12.00 49.38 -59.66
N ASN A 1176 -13.24 49.28 -59.17
CA ASN A 1176 -13.81 50.23 -58.22
C ASN A 1176 -13.08 50.23 -56.88
N GLU A 1177 -12.67 49.08 -56.35
CA GLU A 1177 -11.89 49.00 -55.09
C GLU A 1177 -10.51 49.63 -55.22
N ILE A 1178 -9.79 49.36 -56.31
CA ILE A 1178 -8.47 49.95 -56.57
C ILE A 1178 -8.61 51.46 -56.79
N THR A 1179 -9.60 51.91 -57.57
CA THR A 1179 -9.87 53.34 -57.78
C THR A 1179 -10.22 54.03 -56.46
N ASN A 1180 -11.12 53.46 -55.66
CA ASN A 1180 -11.47 54.01 -54.35
C ASN A 1180 -10.26 54.06 -53.41
N SER A 1181 -9.42 53.03 -53.39
CA SER A 1181 -8.23 52.99 -52.53
C SER A 1181 -7.21 54.07 -52.92
N ILE A 1182 -7.03 54.30 -54.23
CA ILE A 1182 -6.15 55.36 -54.76
C ILE A 1182 -6.74 56.76 -54.48
N ASP A 1183 -8.06 56.89 -54.56
CA ASP A 1183 -8.78 58.14 -54.27
C ASP A 1183 -8.81 58.46 -52.76
N GLU A 1184 -8.97 57.45 -51.89
CA GLU A 1184 -8.91 57.58 -50.42
C GLU A 1184 -7.55 58.06 -49.94
N MET A 1185 -6.46 57.68 -50.63
CA MET A 1185 -5.12 58.19 -50.37
C MET A 1185 -4.96 59.68 -50.73
N GLY A 1186 -5.96 60.32 -51.37
CA GLY A 1186 -6.10 61.76 -51.51
C GLY A 1186 -4.83 62.48 -51.97
N GLN A 1187 -4.42 63.51 -51.20
CA GLN A 1187 -3.15 64.24 -51.35
C GLN A 1187 -1.98 63.63 -50.54
N SER A 1188 -2.19 62.49 -49.87
CA SER A 1188 -1.21 61.88 -48.98
C SER A 1188 0.00 61.30 -49.72
N ILE A 1189 -0.17 60.96 -51.01
CA ILE A 1189 0.89 60.62 -51.94
C ILE A 1189 0.70 61.41 -53.25
N THR A 1190 1.79 61.72 -53.92
CA THR A 1190 1.77 62.49 -55.16
C THR A 1190 1.17 61.68 -56.32
N GLU A 1191 0.60 62.38 -57.30
CA GLU A 1191 0.15 61.74 -58.55
C GLU A 1191 1.29 60.99 -59.27
N GLN A 1192 2.54 61.38 -59.04
CA GLN A 1192 3.70 60.70 -59.62
C GLN A 1192 4.00 59.38 -58.92
N GLU A 1193 3.87 59.30 -57.59
CA GLU A 1193 3.99 58.05 -56.83
C GLU A 1193 2.86 57.08 -57.17
N LYS A 1194 1.62 57.57 -57.32
CA LYS A 1194 0.47 56.75 -57.76
C LYS A 1194 0.73 56.10 -59.13
N ARG A 1195 1.25 56.88 -60.09
CA ARG A 1195 1.62 56.38 -61.43
C ARG A 1195 2.75 55.35 -61.36
N GLN A 1196 3.78 55.57 -60.55
CA GLN A 1196 4.89 54.64 -60.38
C GLN A 1196 4.40 53.29 -59.85
N ILE A 1197 3.58 53.29 -58.80
CA ILE A 1197 3.01 52.06 -58.21
C ILE A 1197 2.18 51.29 -59.24
N LEU A 1198 1.31 51.99 -60.00
CA LEU A 1198 0.50 51.36 -61.03
C LEU A 1198 1.34 50.75 -62.17
N ILE A 1199 2.44 51.41 -62.56
CA ILE A 1199 3.35 50.88 -63.58
C ILE A 1199 4.14 49.68 -63.06
N GLU A 1200 4.66 49.70 -61.83
CA GLU A 1200 5.36 48.56 -61.23
C GLU A 1200 4.44 47.34 -61.09
N ILE A 1201 3.17 47.54 -60.69
CA ILE A 1201 2.18 46.47 -60.66
C ILE A 1201 1.92 45.94 -62.08
N LEU A 1202 1.78 46.83 -63.07
CA LEU A 1202 1.59 46.43 -64.46
C LEU A 1202 2.80 45.65 -65.00
N GLU A 1203 4.03 46.05 -64.65
CA GLU A 1203 5.28 45.34 -64.98
C GLU A 1203 5.35 43.94 -64.39
N THR A 1204 4.72 43.69 -63.24
CA THR A 1204 4.65 42.33 -62.68
C THR A 1204 3.56 41.45 -63.32
N LEU A 1205 2.53 42.06 -63.92
CA LEU A 1205 1.42 41.36 -64.56
C LEU A 1205 1.70 41.05 -66.04
N CYS A 1206 2.53 41.86 -66.67
CA CYS A 1206 3.04 41.67 -68.01
C CYS A 1206 4.30 40.83 -67.96
#